data_AF-A0A1M6LRN7-F1
#
_entry.id   AF-A0A1M6LRN7-F1
#
_cell.length_a   1.000
_cell.length_b   1.000
_cell.length_c   1.000
_cell.angle_alpha   90.00
_cell.angle_beta   90.00
_cell.angle_gamma   90.00
#
_symmetry.space_group_name_H-M   'P 1'
#
loop_
_entity.id
_entity.type
_entity.pdbx_description
1 polymer ?
#
loop_
_entity_poly.entity_id
_entity_poly.type
_entity_poly.pdbx_seq_one_letter_code
_entity_poly.pdbx_strand_id
1 'polypeptide(L)'
;MASLLSSIALRALPPAGRLREAIRDLNAAVARLGAQQEEAGRALGGRLEAQEEALRQLRQQLAHLAAPPPEQPPPEQVPPAVPGPDAGPDAELDRLTARELQRAALRHLPFLLGDVRVTDRAIQIEGLAGAPEGLAANMAFFVNGQRFAHAEYPMLDEQTAARFSEVRGGGLHVRARLGTDTATLSTDGFLRFDASPTGHYLEADWRRALHFVHPQFERFPLPPEDNQRRVVGEANRARFVFGGATLFKNLEFHLRELGLTWGDTPRILDWGCGAGRLARYLIAHSGARVTGVDIDADNIAWCRANLPGGRFETVGLMPPMPFEDGSFDLAVGISVVTHLKEEVQFAWLEELRRVVRPGGLVFLSIQGPVQFAYNGFPPHLFRQIERDGFLDLSVDDALDAVIEDKEYYRSAMQSRAYIVDRWSPYFEVLAIEDATAAIQDFVILRRRTPEEQAEHDAGRTGLMAPPSLRAASAQGAEGETAGAAAYWSLSPEEQAEAVGWYWMAHPAVRARINTLVSGYPDRDAYTRLGEILAGNGMPLPIPRALSLGCGFGGLERDLAARGMLREIDAYDLAEGAIAEARRLAEEAGFGWLRYHVGDLETQDFPEGSYDVVFAHQSVHHIERLDEIFAAIRRALRPGGIFHLNEYVGPNRFQWTDTQIDLVNELLDSLPPRLRRTPSGQKPPQARDTIENMIAVDPTEAIRSAEIREVLARHFEIVEERPYGGTLLHLALGNIAQNFREDSPEDMAHLRRFFELEDRMMAEGRIGSDFTILVARAH
;
A
#
# COMPACT_ATOMS: atom_id res chain seq x y z
N MET A 1 40.14 60.17 40.46
CA MET A 1 40.20 61.60 40.84
C MET A 1 40.67 61.83 42.28
N ALA A 2 40.18 61.10 43.29
CA ALA A 2 40.58 61.32 44.68
C ALA A 2 42.03 60.90 45.05
N SER A 3 42.71 60.02 44.30
CA SER A 3 44.13 59.68 44.56
C SER A 3 45.15 60.49 43.75
N LEU A 4 44.70 61.31 42.79
CA LEU A 4 45.59 62.15 41.94
C LEU A 4 45.82 63.56 42.52
N LEU A 5 45.03 63.96 43.53
CA LEU A 5 45.07 65.30 44.12
C LEU A 5 45.97 65.39 45.37
N SER A 6 46.53 64.28 45.87
CA SER A 6 47.33 64.24 47.11
C SER A 6 48.86 64.39 46.91
N SER A 7 49.39 64.47 45.69
CA SER A 7 50.86 64.52 45.49
C SER A 7 51.43 65.89 45.08
N ILE A 8 50.63 66.95 45.03
CA ILE A 8 51.10 68.30 44.65
C ILE A 8 50.88 69.28 45.80
N ALA A 9 51.67 69.13 46.87
CA ALA A 9 51.83 70.13 47.92
C ALA A 9 53.22 70.79 47.82
N LEU A 10 53.20 72.09 47.52
CA LEU A 10 54.21 73.12 47.79
C LEU A 10 55.70 72.78 47.62
N ARG A 11 56.29 73.23 46.51
CA ARG A 11 57.62 73.87 46.42
C ARG A 11 57.81 74.54 45.04
N ALA A 12 58.05 75.85 45.06
CA ALA A 12 58.48 76.75 43.96
C ALA A 12 57.68 76.72 42.63
N LEU A 13 56.91 77.79 42.38
CA LEU A 13 56.30 78.08 41.08
C LEU A 13 57.39 78.34 40.02
N PRO A 14 57.43 77.60 38.87
CA PRO A 14 58.34 77.91 37.77
C PRO A 14 57.84 79.10 36.92
N PRO A 15 58.71 79.78 36.16
CA PRO A 15 58.36 80.98 35.40
C PRO A 15 57.30 80.71 34.33
N ALA A 16 56.53 81.76 34.00
CA ALA A 16 55.27 81.79 33.23
C ALA A 16 55.21 80.99 31.91
N GLY A 17 56.34 80.52 31.37
CA GLY A 17 56.42 79.61 30.22
C GLY A 17 55.99 78.17 30.53
N ARG A 18 56.37 77.60 31.68
CA ARG A 18 56.06 76.18 32.01
C ARG A 18 54.61 75.98 32.46
N LEU A 19 53.95 77.02 32.96
CA LEU A 19 52.53 76.99 33.32
C LEU A 19 51.64 76.87 32.08
N ARG A 20 52.04 77.46 30.94
CA ARG A 20 51.31 77.37 29.67
C ARG A 20 51.39 75.98 29.04
N GLU A 21 52.53 75.30 29.17
CA GLU A 21 52.68 73.90 28.74
C GLU A 21 51.86 72.96 29.65
N ALA A 22 51.94 73.12 30.96
CA ALA A 22 51.15 72.31 31.89
C ALA A 22 49.62 72.46 31.68
N ILE A 23 49.14 73.68 31.38
CA ILE A 23 47.73 73.93 31.04
C ILE A 23 47.36 73.30 29.69
N ARG A 24 48.27 73.35 28.69
CA ARG A 24 48.04 72.73 27.38
C ARG A 24 47.97 71.21 27.49
N ASP A 25 48.85 70.60 28.26
CA ASP A 25 48.90 69.15 28.47
C ASP A 25 47.70 68.67 29.30
N LEU A 26 47.28 69.45 30.30
CA LEU A 26 46.07 69.18 31.08
C LEU A 26 44.81 69.27 30.20
N ASN A 27 44.70 70.29 29.34
CA ASN A 27 43.58 70.42 28.39
C ASN A 27 43.56 69.29 27.35
N ALA A 28 44.73 68.84 26.88
CA ALA A 28 44.84 67.69 25.97
C ALA A 28 44.52 66.36 26.67
N ALA A 29 44.82 66.22 27.96
CA ALA A 29 44.44 65.06 28.77
C ALA A 29 42.93 65.05 29.07
N VAL A 30 42.34 66.20 29.38
CA VAL A 30 40.89 66.38 29.59
C VAL A 30 40.12 66.13 28.29
N ALA A 31 40.61 66.57 27.13
CA ALA A 31 40.00 66.27 25.84
C ALA A 31 40.07 64.78 25.49
N ARG A 32 41.17 64.09 25.80
CA ARG A 32 41.30 62.63 25.62
C ARG A 32 40.39 61.84 26.58
N LEU A 33 40.25 62.27 27.82
CA LEU A 33 39.30 61.70 28.78
C LEU A 33 37.84 61.96 28.39
N GLY A 34 37.54 63.13 27.82
CA GLY A 34 36.23 63.46 27.25
C GLY A 34 35.88 62.60 26.04
N ALA A 35 36.83 62.39 25.12
CA ALA A 35 36.66 61.49 23.99
C ALA A 35 36.49 60.02 24.42
N GLN A 36 37.27 59.57 25.42
CA GLN A 36 37.12 58.23 26.00
C GLN A 36 35.83 58.06 26.80
N GLN A 37 35.30 59.11 27.43
CA GLN A 37 33.97 59.10 28.06
C GLN A 37 32.84 59.12 27.04
N GLU A 38 32.97 59.81 25.91
CA GLU A 38 31.99 59.76 24.82
C GLU A 38 31.99 58.41 24.09
N GLU A 39 33.16 57.78 23.94
CA GLU A 39 33.29 56.46 23.32
C GLU A 39 32.80 55.35 24.27
N ALA A 40 33.13 55.44 25.56
CA ALA A 40 32.54 54.58 26.60
C ALA A 40 31.03 54.84 26.77
N GLY A 41 30.57 56.09 26.64
CA GLY A 41 29.16 56.47 26.67
C GLY A 41 28.38 55.97 25.45
N ARG A 42 28.99 55.96 24.26
CA ARG A 42 28.43 55.35 23.04
C ARG A 42 28.43 53.82 23.10
N ALA A 43 29.47 53.20 23.66
CA ALA A 43 29.52 51.75 23.87
C ALA A 43 28.57 51.27 24.99
N LEU A 44 28.37 52.08 26.05
CA LEU A 44 27.40 51.81 27.10
C LEU A 44 25.98 52.10 26.61
N GLY A 45 25.77 53.16 25.81
CA GLY A 45 24.51 53.48 25.15
C GLY A 45 24.07 52.41 24.15
N GLY A 46 24.97 51.91 23.30
CA GLY A 46 24.69 50.79 22.41
C GLY A 46 24.47 49.46 23.14
N ARG A 47 25.12 49.24 24.29
CA ARG A 47 24.84 48.07 25.16
C ARG A 47 23.54 48.22 25.94
N LEU A 48 23.15 49.42 26.35
CA LEU A 48 21.86 49.71 27.00
C LEU A 48 20.72 49.63 25.99
N GLU A 49 20.88 50.12 24.76
CA GLU A 49 19.91 49.95 23.67
C GLU A 49 19.78 48.48 23.28
N ALA A 50 20.90 47.73 23.18
CA ALA A 50 20.85 46.30 22.92
C ALA A 50 20.24 45.51 24.10
N GLN A 51 20.48 45.92 25.34
CA GLN A 51 19.87 45.31 26.53
C GLN A 51 18.41 45.71 26.71
N GLU A 52 18.00 46.93 26.37
CA GLU A 52 16.61 47.39 26.38
C GLU A 52 15.82 46.75 25.25
N GLU A 53 16.42 46.57 24.07
CA GLU A 53 15.81 45.84 22.96
C GLU A 53 15.71 44.34 23.28
N ALA A 54 16.73 43.74 23.89
CA ALA A 54 16.65 42.38 24.42
C ALA A 54 15.59 42.26 25.54
N LEU A 55 15.46 43.26 26.44
CA LEU A 55 14.42 43.29 27.47
C LEU A 55 13.03 43.52 26.88
N ARG A 56 12.92 44.27 25.77
CA ARG A 56 11.67 44.55 25.05
C ARG A 56 11.21 43.30 24.28
N GLN A 57 12.15 42.57 23.67
CA GLN A 57 11.92 41.25 23.07
C GLN A 57 11.55 40.21 24.12
N LEU A 58 12.25 40.17 25.27
CA LEU A 58 11.94 39.26 26.37
C LEU A 58 10.59 39.59 27.03
N ARG A 59 10.22 40.89 27.11
CA ARG A 59 8.90 41.34 27.58
C ARG A 59 7.79 41.05 26.56
N GLN A 60 8.06 41.11 25.26
CA GLN A 60 7.13 40.64 24.21
C GLN A 60 6.95 39.12 24.28
N GLN A 61 8.02 38.35 24.48
CA GLN A 61 7.97 36.90 24.65
C GLN A 61 7.24 36.49 25.94
N LEU A 62 7.45 37.20 27.06
CA LEU A 62 6.73 36.98 28.31
C LEU A 62 5.27 37.47 28.27
N ALA A 63 4.96 38.52 27.49
CA ALA A 63 3.58 38.94 27.25
C ALA A 63 2.81 37.91 26.39
N HIS A 64 3.49 37.18 25.50
CA HIS A 64 2.90 36.04 24.77
C HIS A 64 2.68 34.80 25.64
N LEU A 65 3.41 34.65 26.76
CA LEU A 65 3.22 33.55 27.71
C LEU A 65 2.13 33.84 28.78
N ALA A 66 1.72 35.10 28.94
CA ALA A 66 0.70 35.53 29.91
C ALA A 66 -0.60 36.04 29.27
N ALA A 67 -0.65 36.15 27.94
CA ALA A 67 -1.90 36.31 27.22
C ALA A 67 -2.57 34.94 27.08
N PRO A 68 -3.89 34.80 27.30
CA PRO A 68 -4.59 33.66 26.72
C PRO A 68 -4.26 33.63 25.22
N PRO A 69 -4.09 32.43 24.64
CA PRO A 69 -3.62 32.31 23.26
C PRO A 69 -4.47 33.23 22.38
N PRO A 70 -3.87 33.93 21.38
CA PRO A 70 -4.68 34.54 20.34
C PRO A 70 -5.62 33.44 19.85
N GLU A 71 -6.93 33.74 19.75
CA GLU A 71 -7.87 32.83 19.10
C GLU A 71 -7.17 32.37 17.83
N GLN A 72 -6.97 31.06 17.74
CA GLN A 72 -6.44 30.44 16.54
C GLN A 72 -7.20 31.08 15.37
N PRO A 73 -6.54 31.48 14.27
CA PRO A 73 -7.30 31.64 13.04
C PRO A 73 -8.15 30.37 12.95
N PRO A 74 -9.49 30.50 12.76
CA PRO A 74 -10.39 29.36 12.83
C PRO A 74 -9.72 28.23 12.05
N PRO A 75 -9.58 27.03 12.63
CA PRO A 75 -8.93 25.92 11.96
C PRO A 75 -9.47 25.93 10.54
N GLU A 76 -8.55 26.06 9.58
CA GLU A 76 -8.87 26.08 8.16
C GLU A 76 -9.99 25.07 7.97
N GLN A 77 -11.18 25.58 7.61
CA GLN A 77 -12.46 24.98 7.97
C GLN A 77 -12.34 23.48 7.82
N VAL A 78 -12.42 22.77 8.95
CA VAL A 78 -12.56 21.32 8.95
C VAL A 78 -13.61 21.04 7.89
N PRO A 79 -13.27 20.33 6.80
CA PRO A 79 -14.29 19.99 5.83
C PRO A 79 -15.40 19.30 6.63
N PRO A 80 -16.65 19.75 6.48
CA PRO A 80 -17.71 19.39 7.41
C PRO A 80 -17.71 17.88 7.62
N ALA A 81 -17.94 17.46 8.86
CA ALA A 81 -18.11 16.05 9.21
C ALA A 81 -18.98 15.37 8.15
N VAL A 82 -18.54 14.20 7.69
CA VAL A 82 -19.22 13.41 6.66
C VAL A 82 -20.72 13.40 7.01
N PRO A 83 -21.62 13.79 6.08
CA PRO A 83 -23.01 14.07 6.41
C PRO A 83 -23.66 12.87 7.10
N GLY A 84 -24.64 13.08 7.99
CA GLY A 84 -25.38 12.03 8.70
C GLY A 84 -26.02 10.96 7.79
N PRO A 85 -26.48 9.81 8.32
CA PRO A 85 -27.03 8.69 7.54
C PRO A 85 -28.30 9.02 6.74
N ASP A 86 -28.85 10.22 6.90
CA ASP A 86 -30.05 10.71 6.20
C ASP A 86 -29.72 11.70 5.06
N ALA A 87 -28.46 11.82 4.65
CA ALA A 87 -28.06 12.67 3.55
C ALA A 87 -28.17 11.93 2.19
N GLY A 88 -28.52 12.65 1.12
CA GLY A 88 -28.78 12.09 -0.21
C GLY A 88 -27.61 11.28 -0.82
N PRO A 89 -27.79 10.70 -2.02
CA PRO A 89 -26.88 9.70 -2.59
C PRO A 89 -25.39 10.09 -2.65
N ASP A 90 -25.06 11.38 -2.84
CA ASP A 90 -23.68 11.86 -2.85
C ASP A 90 -22.99 11.75 -1.48
N ALA A 91 -23.76 11.86 -0.38
CA ALA A 91 -23.23 11.75 0.97
C ALA A 91 -22.96 10.30 1.39
N GLU A 92 -23.79 9.35 0.93
CA GLU A 92 -23.53 7.93 1.12
C GLU A 92 -22.25 7.52 0.37
N LEU A 93 -22.07 8.00 -0.86
CA LEU A 93 -20.85 7.78 -1.63
C LEU A 93 -19.61 8.38 -0.93
N ASP A 94 -19.73 9.58 -0.35
CA ASP A 94 -18.67 10.18 0.46
C ASP A 94 -18.31 9.33 1.69
N ARG A 95 -19.28 8.76 2.38
CA ARG A 95 -19.03 7.84 3.50
C ARG A 95 -18.29 6.60 3.05
N LEU A 96 -18.72 5.97 1.96
CA LEU A 96 -18.08 4.77 1.42
C LEU A 96 -16.63 5.06 1.01
N THR A 97 -16.39 6.14 0.26
CA THR A 97 -15.03 6.55 -0.12
C THR A 97 -14.18 6.90 1.10
N ALA A 98 -14.73 7.64 2.09
CA ALA A 98 -14.02 7.93 3.34
C ALA A 98 -13.61 6.65 4.07
N ARG A 99 -14.51 5.68 4.16
CA ARG A 99 -14.28 4.39 4.81
C ARG A 99 -13.16 3.60 4.13
N GLU A 100 -13.14 3.57 2.80
CA GLU A 100 -12.08 2.91 2.02
C GLU A 100 -10.71 3.57 2.22
N LEU A 101 -10.66 4.90 2.16
CA LEU A 101 -9.44 5.68 2.38
C LEU A 101 -8.90 5.51 3.80
N GLN A 102 -9.77 5.59 4.81
CA GLN A 102 -9.41 5.36 6.21
C GLN A 102 -8.91 3.93 6.44
N ARG A 103 -9.53 2.93 5.80
CA ARG A 103 -9.03 1.54 5.82
C ARG A 103 -7.65 1.41 5.20
N ALA A 104 -7.43 2.03 4.02
CA ALA A 104 -6.11 2.05 3.39
C ALA A 104 -5.06 2.67 4.31
N ALA A 105 -5.37 3.80 4.96
CA ALA A 105 -4.49 4.38 5.95
C ALA A 105 -4.21 3.43 7.13
N LEU A 106 -5.21 2.77 7.71
CA LEU A 106 -4.99 1.82 8.80
C LEU A 106 -4.18 0.58 8.38
N ARG A 107 -4.20 0.18 7.10
CA ARG A 107 -3.40 -0.93 6.56
C ARG A 107 -1.91 -0.59 6.43
N HIS A 108 -1.60 0.62 5.99
CA HIS A 108 -0.22 1.05 5.70
C HIS A 108 0.41 1.93 6.78
N LEU A 109 -0.40 2.46 7.70
CA LEU A 109 0.02 3.23 8.87
C LEU A 109 -0.35 2.50 10.17
N PRO A 110 0.07 1.24 10.38
CA PRO A 110 -0.19 0.57 11.65
C PRO A 110 0.49 1.32 12.81
N PHE A 111 1.50 2.14 12.50
CA PHE A 111 2.20 2.98 13.43
C PHE A 111 2.72 4.27 12.77
N LEU A 112 2.27 5.42 13.25
CA LEU A 112 2.77 6.76 12.97
C LEU A 112 3.52 7.24 14.21
N LEU A 113 4.84 7.13 14.18
CA LEU A 113 5.70 7.58 15.26
C LEU A 113 5.62 9.12 15.42
N GLY A 114 5.27 9.57 16.62
CA GLY A 114 5.23 10.96 17.04
C GLY A 114 6.58 11.42 17.60
N ASP A 115 7.01 10.86 18.73
CA ASP A 115 8.32 11.11 19.35
C ASP A 115 9.04 9.76 19.59
N VAL A 116 10.31 9.68 19.20
CA VAL A 116 11.16 8.50 19.40
C VAL A 116 12.40 8.94 20.16
N ARG A 117 12.56 8.41 21.38
CA ARG A 117 13.73 8.65 22.22
C ARG A 117 14.55 7.37 22.35
N VAL A 118 15.69 7.35 21.68
CA VAL A 118 16.69 6.28 21.80
C VAL A 118 17.84 6.78 22.65
N THR A 119 18.17 6.03 23.69
CA THR A 119 19.38 6.15 24.51
C THR A 119 20.15 4.84 24.46
N ASP A 120 21.40 4.79 24.93
CA ASP A 120 22.22 3.57 24.94
C ASP A 120 21.59 2.39 25.72
N ARG A 121 20.64 2.67 26.62
CA ARG A 121 20.05 1.67 27.52
C ARG A 121 18.53 1.55 27.44
N ALA A 122 17.90 2.38 26.62
CA ALA A 122 16.45 2.39 26.51
C ALA A 122 15.97 2.96 25.18
N ILE A 123 14.91 2.35 24.66
CA ILE A 123 14.10 2.88 23.56
C ILE A 123 12.75 3.24 24.14
N GLN A 124 12.33 4.48 23.93
CA GLN A 124 10.98 4.95 24.18
C GLN A 124 10.37 5.42 22.86
N ILE A 125 9.19 4.91 22.55
CA ILE A 125 8.39 5.34 21.40
C ILE A 125 7.07 5.92 21.88
N GLU A 126 6.66 6.98 21.20
CA GLU A 126 5.40 7.67 21.35
C GLU A 126 4.83 7.91 19.94
N GLY A 127 3.58 7.56 19.67
CA GLY A 127 3.00 7.67 18.34
C GLY A 127 1.57 7.13 18.27
N LEU A 128 0.92 7.36 17.13
CA LEU A 128 -0.40 6.82 16.82
C LEU A 128 -0.24 5.42 16.21
N ALA A 129 -1.04 4.45 16.64
CA ALA A 129 -1.10 3.14 15.99
C ALA A 129 -2.53 2.82 15.57
N GLY A 130 -2.71 2.37 14.33
CA GLY A 130 -4.01 2.00 13.79
C GLY A 130 -4.10 0.50 13.58
N ALA A 131 -5.26 -0.10 13.85
CA ALA A 131 -5.54 -1.49 13.50
C ALA A 131 -6.84 -1.58 12.69
N PRO A 132 -6.95 -2.51 11.74
CA PRO A 132 -8.25 -2.85 11.16
C PRO A 132 -9.27 -3.28 12.23
N GLU A 133 -10.55 -3.18 11.89
CA GLU A 133 -11.66 -3.50 12.79
C GLU A 133 -11.55 -4.95 13.31
N GLY A 134 -11.68 -5.12 14.62
CA GLY A 134 -11.56 -6.43 15.29
C GLY A 134 -10.12 -6.95 15.50
N LEU A 135 -9.08 -6.22 15.06
CA LEU A 135 -7.68 -6.60 15.29
C LEU A 135 -6.94 -5.74 16.33
N ALA A 136 -7.51 -4.60 16.75
CA ALA A 136 -6.86 -3.68 17.69
C ALA A 136 -6.36 -4.33 18.99
N ALA A 137 -7.10 -5.30 19.53
CA ALA A 137 -6.72 -6.01 20.76
C ALA A 137 -5.45 -6.87 20.62
N ASN A 138 -5.07 -7.23 19.39
CA ASN A 138 -3.93 -8.08 19.08
C ASN A 138 -2.67 -7.28 18.68
N MET A 139 -2.75 -5.96 18.67
CA MET A 139 -1.64 -5.10 18.25
C MET A 139 -0.39 -5.35 19.10
N ALA A 140 0.73 -5.62 18.44
CA ALA A 140 2.03 -5.79 19.07
C ALA A 140 3.10 -4.94 18.37
N PHE A 141 4.01 -4.38 19.16
CA PHE A 141 5.10 -3.54 18.69
C PHE A 141 6.43 -4.26 18.86
N PHE A 142 7.32 -4.06 17.89
CA PHE A 142 8.63 -4.71 17.86
C PHE A 142 9.73 -3.70 17.52
N VAL A 143 10.94 -4.00 17.97
CA VAL A 143 12.16 -3.37 17.49
C VAL A 143 13.19 -4.45 17.15
N ASN A 144 13.59 -4.54 15.88
CA ASN A 144 14.44 -5.61 15.34
C ASN A 144 13.99 -7.02 15.82
N GLY A 145 12.69 -7.29 15.74
CA GLY A 145 12.08 -8.55 16.18
C GLY A 145 11.85 -8.71 17.68
N GLN A 146 12.40 -7.83 18.52
CA GLN A 146 12.17 -7.86 19.96
C GLN A 146 10.86 -7.14 20.31
N ARG A 147 9.91 -7.86 20.92
CA ARG A 147 8.63 -7.31 21.34
C ARG A 147 8.79 -6.32 22.49
N PHE A 148 8.08 -5.19 22.45
CA PHE A 148 8.03 -4.25 23.57
C PHE A 148 7.28 -4.86 24.77
N ALA A 149 7.85 -4.72 25.96
CA ALA A 149 7.33 -5.35 27.18
C ALA A 149 6.12 -4.64 27.81
N HIS A 150 5.93 -3.35 27.50
CA HIS A 150 4.83 -2.54 28.02
C HIS A 150 4.35 -1.60 26.92
N ALA A 151 3.04 -1.57 26.65
CA ALA A 151 2.37 -0.62 25.78
C ALA A 151 1.17 -0.05 26.54
N GLU A 152 1.17 1.27 26.79
CA GLU A 152 -0.01 1.97 27.31
C GLU A 152 -0.91 2.40 26.16
N TYR A 153 -2.23 2.30 26.35
CA TYR A 153 -3.25 2.58 25.34
C TYR A 153 -4.24 3.67 25.82
N PRO A 154 -3.96 4.96 25.61
CA PRO A 154 -4.95 6.04 25.80
C PRO A 154 -5.96 6.08 24.63
N MET A 155 -7.15 6.60 24.90
CA MET A 155 -8.10 6.98 23.84
C MET A 155 -7.50 8.06 22.94
N LEU A 156 -7.78 7.97 21.62
CA LEU A 156 -7.49 9.02 20.64
C LEU A 156 -7.90 10.40 21.17
N ASP A 157 -7.11 11.42 20.84
CA ASP A 157 -7.60 12.79 20.92
C ASP A 157 -8.78 12.99 19.95
N GLU A 158 -9.68 13.91 20.28
CA GLU A 158 -10.93 14.14 19.55
C GLU A 158 -10.70 14.48 18.07
N GLN A 159 -9.59 15.16 17.76
CA GLN A 159 -9.25 15.56 16.39
C GLN A 159 -8.80 14.38 15.54
N THR A 160 -7.95 13.50 16.08
CA THR A 160 -7.54 12.27 15.38
C THR A 160 -8.70 11.29 15.27
N ALA A 161 -9.55 11.18 16.28
CA ALA A 161 -10.75 10.35 16.24
C ALA A 161 -11.72 10.78 15.13
N ALA A 162 -11.88 12.08 14.91
CA ALA A 162 -12.71 12.61 13.84
C ALA A 162 -12.21 12.24 12.43
N ARG A 163 -10.88 12.10 12.24
CA ARG A 163 -10.29 11.71 10.93
C ARG A 163 -10.54 10.24 10.56
N PHE A 164 -10.82 9.38 11.54
CA PHE A 164 -11.07 7.94 11.36
C PHE A 164 -12.50 7.54 11.79
N SER A 165 -13.48 8.42 11.59
CA SER A 165 -14.86 8.24 12.05
C SER A 165 -15.59 7.04 11.42
N GLU A 166 -15.21 6.62 10.22
CA GLU A 166 -15.92 5.60 9.44
C GLU A 166 -15.41 4.17 9.69
N VAL A 167 -14.30 4.02 10.43
CA VAL A 167 -13.73 2.72 10.76
C VAL A 167 -13.63 2.57 12.28
N ARG A 168 -14.30 1.55 12.84
CA ARG A 168 -14.20 1.23 14.27
C ARG A 168 -12.88 0.51 14.54
N GLY A 169 -11.92 1.21 15.13
CA GLY A 169 -10.60 0.62 15.38
C GLY A 169 -9.62 1.43 16.21
N GLY A 170 -10.02 2.62 16.68
CA GLY A 170 -9.39 3.41 17.74
C GLY A 170 -7.87 3.51 17.67
N GLY A 171 -7.36 4.59 17.08
CA GLY A 171 -5.94 4.89 17.11
C GLY A 171 -5.39 4.88 18.55
N LEU A 172 -4.31 4.14 18.73
CA LEU A 172 -3.72 3.87 20.02
C LEU A 172 -2.51 4.78 20.17
N HIS A 173 -2.50 5.64 21.18
CA HIS A 173 -1.30 6.38 21.49
C HIS A 173 -0.32 5.47 22.25
N VAL A 174 0.63 4.87 21.54
CA VAL A 174 1.51 3.86 22.12
C VAL A 174 2.63 4.55 22.88
N ARG A 175 2.69 4.34 24.19
CA ARG A 175 3.94 4.55 24.93
C ARG A 175 4.56 3.20 25.26
N ALA A 176 5.69 2.90 24.63
CA ALA A 176 6.40 1.65 24.87
C ALA A 176 7.86 1.91 25.24
N ARG A 177 8.36 1.15 26.23
CA ARG A 177 9.73 1.23 26.71
C ARG A 177 10.39 -0.15 26.71
N LEU A 178 11.58 -0.23 26.13
CA LEU A 178 12.42 -1.41 26.18
C LEU A 178 13.75 -1.05 26.85
N GLY A 179 14.10 -1.72 27.95
CA GLY A 179 15.42 -1.59 28.59
C GLY A 179 16.38 -2.61 27.99
N THR A 180 17.28 -2.16 27.11
CA THR A 180 18.24 -3.02 26.40
C THR A 180 19.46 -2.22 25.97
N ASP A 181 20.56 -2.89 25.63
CA ASP A 181 21.68 -2.25 24.94
C ASP A 181 21.29 -2.02 23.48
N THR A 182 20.93 -0.77 23.18
CA THR A 182 20.37 -0.36 21.89
C THR A 182 21.39 -0.36 20.76
N ALA A 183 22.68 -0.29 21.10
CA ALA A 183 23.76 -0.39 20.14
C ALA A 183 23.84 -1.80 19.56
N THR A 184 23.84 -2.80 20.44
CA THR A 184 23.89 -4.22 20.03
C THR A 184 22.62 -4.70 19.36
N LEU A 185 21.49 -4.03 19.64
CA LEU A 185 20.22 -4.34 18.99
C LEU A 185 20.19 -3.85 17.54
N SER A 186 20.86 -2.73 17.21
CA SER A 186 20.83 -2.16 15.86
C SER A 186 21.49 -3.08 14.82
N THR A 187 20.90 -3.15 13.63
CA THR A 187 21.44 -3.91 12.48
C THR A 187 21.92 -2.91 11.43
N ASP A 188 23.19 -2.99 11.05
CA ASP A 188 23.87 -2.01 10.17
C ASP A 188 23.73 -0.55 10.63
N GLY A 189 23.58 -0.36 11.94
CA GLY A 189 23.39 0.93 12.59
C GLY A 189 21.94 1.46 12.61
N PHE A 190 20.97 0.68 12.12
CA PHE A 190 19.56 1.01 12.14
C PHE A 190 18.76 0.20 13.17
N LEU A 191 17.78 0.85 13.75
CA LEU A 191 16.69 0.24 14.51
C LEU A 191 15.46 0.22 13.59
N ARG A 192 14.91 -0.96 13.36
CA ARG A 192 13.66 -1.19 12.66
C ARG A 192 12.54 -1.34 13.68
N PHE A 193 11.52 -0.52 13.57
CA PHE A 193 10.31 -0.55 14.36
C PHE A 193 9.19 -1.14 13.53
N ASP A 194 8.43 -2.05 14.12
CA ASP A 194 7.31 -2.72 13.45
C ASP A 194 6.09 -2.72 14.37
N ALA A 195 4.91 -2.69 13.77
CA ALA A 195 3.64 -2.89 14.45
C ALA A 195 2.83 -3.94 13.70
N SER A 196 2.29 -4.90 14.45
CA SER A 196 1.55 -6.03 13.88
C SER A 196 0.17 -6.13 14.52
N PRO A 197 -0.91 -5.88 13.76
CA PRO A 197 -2.28 -6.01 14.26
C PRO A 197 -2.67 -7.48 14.50
N THR A 198 -1.87 -8.43 14.03
CA THR A 198 -2.06 -9.87 14.31
C THR A 198 -1.22 -10.38 15.48
N GLY A 199 -0.35 -9.53 16.05
CA GLY A 199 0.51 -9.88 17.18
C GLY A 199 1.81 -10.61 16.82
N HIS A 200 2.07 -10.87 15.54
CA HIS A 200 3.26 -11.59 15.07
C HIS A 200 4.27 -10.66 14.41
N TYR A 201 5.54 -10.78 14.78
CA TYR A 201 6.62 -10.12 14.08
C TYR A 201 6.81 -10.75 12.70
N LEU A 202 6.91 -9.90 11.68
CA LEU A 202 7.16 -10.30 10.31
C LEU A 202 8.43 -9.62 9.83
N GLU A 203 9.55 -10.32 9.91
CA GLU A 203 10.84 -9.79 9.46
C GLU A 203 10.82 -9.38 7.98
N ALA A 204 10.03 -10.08 7.16
CA ALA A 204 9.86 -9.76 5.74
C ALA A 204 8.90 -8.58 5.46
N ASP A 205 8.15 -8.09 6.44
CA ASP A 205 7.14 -7.03 6.25
C ASP A 205 7.77 -5.63 6.31
N TRP A 206 8.47 -5.28 5.25
CA TRP A 206 9.16 -4.00 5.11
C TRP A 206 8.21 -2.80 4.94
N ARG A 207 6.97 -3.00 4.45
CA ARG A 207 6.02 -1.91 4.15
C ARG A 207 5.60 -1.16 5.40
N ARG A 208 5.48 -1.88 6.51
CA ARG A 208 5.07 -1.35 7.81
C ARG A 208 6.26 -1.02 8.72
N ALA A 209 7.47 -1.21 8.20
CA ALA A 209 8.70 -1.07 8.94
C ALA A 209 9.22 0.36 8.89
N LEU A 210 9.55 0.84 10.07
CA LEU A 210 9.92 2.21 10.33
C LEU A 210 11.36 2.23 10.81
N HIS A 211 12.23 3.00 10.16
CA HIS A 211 13.66 2.91 10.41
C HIS A 211 14.20 4.17 11.07
N PHE A 212 15.08 3.96 12.04
CA PHE A 212 15.75 5.00 12.78
C PHE A 212 17.24 4.68 12.84
N VAL A 213 18.10 5.61 12.45
CA VAL A 213 19.55 5.43 12.68
C VAL A 213 19.83 5.61 14.17
N HIS A 214 20.54 4.67 14.77
CA HIS A 214 20.91 4.81 16.18
C HIS A 214 21.80 6.06 16.36
N PRO A 215 21.63 6.88 17.42
CA PRO A 215 22.32 8.17 17.54
C PRO A 215 23.85 8.09 17.46
N GLN A 216 24.44 6.98 17.93
CA GLN A 216 25.89 6.72 17.83
C GLN A 216 26.41 6.55 16.40
N PHE A 217 25.53 6.20 15.44
CA PHE A 217 25.87 5.96 14.04
C PHE A 217 25.42 7.09 13.11
N GLU A 218 24.74 8.12 13.64
CA GLU A 218 24.41 9.33 12.88
C GLU A 218 25.71 10.12 12.62
N ARG A 219 26.08 10.25 11.34
CA ARG A 219 27.39 10.79 10.92
C ARG A 219 27.40 12.32 10.78
N PHE A 220 26.25 12.93 10.55
CA PHE A 220 26.15 14.32 10.13
C PHE A 220 25.30 15.16 11.09
N PRO A 221 25.59 16.47 11.25
CA PRO A 221 24.74 17.34 12.05
C PRO A 221 23.34 17.45 11.45
N LEU A 222 22.38 17.89 12.27
CA LEU A 222 21.04 18.20 11.79
C LEU A 222 20.98 19.64 11.27
N PRO A 223 20.14 19.91 10.26
CA PRO A 223 19.94 21.27 9.78
C PRO A 223 19.19 22.12 10.81
N PRO A 224 19.26 23.46 10.72
CA PRO A 224 18.47 24.36 11.55
C PRO A 224 16.96 24.05 11.48
N GLU A 225 16.21 24.44 12.50
CA GLU A 225 14.76 24.16 12.59
C GLU A 225 13.97 24.69 11.40
N ASP A 226 14.31 25.87 10.87
CA ASP A 226 13.60 26.45 9.72
C ASP A 226 13.83 25.65 8.43
N ASN A 227 15.05 25.13 8.22
CA ASN A 227 15.34 24.21 7.13
C ASN A 227 14.58 22.88 7.30
N GLN A 228 14.46 22.39 8.54
CA GLN A 228 13.63 21.19 8.81
C GLN A 228 12.16 21.47 8.50
N ARG A 229 11.58 22.59 8.97
CA ARG A 229 10.19 22.97 8.70
C ARG A 229 9.86 22.99 7.22
N ARG A 230 10.72 23.59 6.38
CA ARG A 230 10.49 23.64 4.93
C ARG A 230 10.55 22.27 4.24
N VAL A 231 11.25 21.29 4.83
CA VAL A 231 11.44 19.95 4.24
C VAL A 231 10.42 18.93 4.74
N VAL A 232 9.96 19.05 6.00
CA VAL A 232 9.04 18.06 6.61
C VAL A 232 7.76 18.68 7.19
N GLY A 233 7.49 19.96 6.93
CA GLY A 233 6.32 20.71 7.40
C GLY A 233 6.39 21.20 8.86
N GLU A 234 7.28 20.66 9.68
CA GLU A 234 7.45 21.06 11.08
C GLU A 234 8.90 20.90 11.59
N ALA A 235 9.26 21.62 12.66
CA ALA A 235 10.57 21.48 13.29
C ALA A 235 10.55 20.27 14.24
N ASN A 236 10.70 19.07 13.69
CA ASN A 236 10.72 17.84 14.47
C ASN A 236 11.91 16.96 14.09
N ARG A 237 12.90 16.92 14.99
CA ARG A 237 14.13 16.11 14.84
C ARG A 237 13.82 14.64 14.56
N ALA A 238 12.86 14.07 15.30
CA ALA A 238 12.52 12.66 15.15
C ALA A 238 11.99 12.42 13.74
N ARG A 239 11.03 13.22 13.26
CA ARG A 239 10.47 13.09 11.90
C ARG A 239 11.51 13.27 10.79
N PHE A 240 12.42 14.22 10.93
CA PHE A 240 13.47 14.44 9.92
C PHE A 240 14.39 13.21 9.78
N VAL A 241 14.93 12.73 10.90
CA VAL A 241 15.86 11.58 10.95
C VAL A 241 15.15 10.30 10.53
N PHE A 242 14.01 10.03 11.15
CA PHE A 242 13.24 8.82 10.93
C PHE A 242 12.71 8.73 9.50
N GLY A 243 12.15 9.83 8.97
CA GLY A 243 11.65 9.87 7.61
C GLY A 243 12.77 9.62 6.59
N GLY A 244 13.95 10.23 6.79
CA GLY A 244 15.09 10.01 5.90
C GLY A 244 15.64 8.57 5.97
N ALA A 245 15.79 8.01 7.17
CA ALA A 245 16.27 6.65 7.37
C ALA A 245 15.29 5.59 6.80
N THR A 246 13.99 5.81 6.99
CA THR A 246 12.93 4.96 6.43
C THR A 246 12.94 5.02 4.91
N LEU A 247 13.03 6.22 4.31
CA LEU A 247 13.15 6.35 2.85
C LEU A 247 14.36 5.60 2.30
N PHE A 248 15.52 5.73 2.95
CA PHE A 248 16.73 5.01 2.53
C PHE A 248 16.53 3.49 2.56
N LYS A 249 15.92 2.96 3.63
CA LYS A 249 15.67 1.52 3.77
C LYS A 249 14.61 0.99 2.81
N ASN A 250 13.58 1.80 2.52
CA ASN A 250 12.57 1.45 1.52
C ASN A 250 13.16 1.43 0.11
N LEU A 251 14.04 2.38 -0.23
CA LEU A 251 14.79 2.34 -1.50
C LEU A 251 15.69 1.09 -1.58
N GLU A 252 16.43 0.77 -0.50
CA GLU A 252 17.24 -0.44 -0.44
C GLU A 252 16.41 -1.71 -0.67
N PHE A 253 15.24 -1.78 -0.06
CA PHE A 253 14.31 -2.89 -0.26
C PHE A 253 13.87 -2.99 -1.72
N HIS A 254 13.40 -1.89 -2.32
CA HIS A 254 12.93 -1.91 -3.71
C HIS A 254 14.03 -2.24 -4.72
N LEU A 255 15.27 -1.82 -4.49
CA LEU A 255 16.39 -2.24 -5.32
C LEU A 255 16.57 -3.76 -5.26
N ARG A 256 16.52 -4.36 -4.07
CA ARG A 256 16.63 -5.83 -3.92
C ARG A 256 15.50 -6.57 -4.63
N GLU A 257 14.28 -6.06 -4.57
CA GLU A 257 13.12 -6.63 -5.30
C GLU A 257 13.30 -6.61 -6.81
N LEU A 258 14.03 -5.62 -7.33
CA LEU A 258 14.41 -5.53 -8.73
C LEU A 258 15.67 -6.36 -9.06
N GLY A 259 16.20 -7.12 -8.10
CA GLY A 259 17.43 -7.91 -8.25
C GLY A 259 18.70 -7.07 -8.26
N LEU A 260 18.65 -5.86 -7.70
CA LEU A 260 19.73 -4.87 -7.69
C LEU A 260 20.24 -4.60 -6.27
N THR A 261 21.43 -4.03 -6.20
CA THR A 261 22.05 -3.51 -4.98
C THR A 261 22.47 -2.06 -5.17
N TRP A 262 22.95 -1.41 -4.10
CA TRP A 262 23.60 -0.09 -4.22
C TRP A 262 24.83 -0.12 -5.14
N GLY A 263 25.50 -1.27 -5.28
CA GLY A 263 26.63 -1.44 -6.20
C GLY A 263 26.25 -1.30 -7.68
N ASP A 264 24.99 -1.60 -8.02
CA ASP A 264 24.44 -1.47 -9.38
C ASP A 264 23.95 -0.03 -9.67
N THR A 265 23.90 0.82 -8.65
CA THR A 265 23.47 2.22 -8.72
C THR A 265 24.55 3.18 -8.20
N PRO A 266 25.78 3.16 -8.76
CA PRO A 266 26.92 3.89 -8.20
C PRO A 266 26.82 5.42 -8.32
N ARG A 267 25.88 5.97 -9.12
CA ARG A 267 25.64 7.41 -9.28
C ARG A 267 24.18 7.71 -9.02
N ILE A 268 23.90 8.42 -7.93
CA ILE A 268 22.54 8.71 -7.45
C ILE A 268 22.27 10.21 -7.50
N LEU A 269 21.10 10.58 -8.02
CA LEU A 269 20.54 11.93 -7.97
C LEU A 269 19.42 11.99 -6.92
N ASP A 270 19.52 12.90 -5.96
CA ASP A 270 18.46 13.31 -5.04
C ASP A 270 17.86 14.64 -5.56
N TRP A 271 16.75 14.55 -6.32
CA TRP A 271 16.06 15.69 -6.94
C TRP A 271 15.04 16.28 -5.96
N GLY A 272 15.21 17.55 -5.59
CA GLY A 272 14.51 18.16 -4.46
C GLY A 272 15.08 17.72 -3.12
N CYS A 273 16.42 17.73 -2.98
CA CYS A 273 17.10 17.12 -1.83
C CYS A 273 16.85 17.87 -0.50
N GLY A 274 16.32 19.09 -0.55
CA GLY A 274 16.13 19.98 0.58
C GLY A 274 17.40 20.11 1.42
N ALA A 275 17.26 20.08 2.73
CA ALA A 275 18.37 20.06 3.68
C ALA A 275 19.03 18.67 3.85
N GLY A 276 18.99 17.83 2.82
CA GLY A 276 19.67 16.54 2.76
C GLY A 276 19.08 15.49 3.70
N ARG A 277 17.75 15.39 3.74
CA ARG A 277 17.02 14.41 4.56
C ARG A 277 17.31 12.97 4.13
N LEU A 278 17.28 12.71 2.82
CA LEU A 278 17.62 11.42 2.23
C LEU A 278 19.13 11.33 1.91
N ALA A 279 19.69 12.35 1.24
CA ALA A 279 21.09 12.40 0.82
C ALA A 279 22.09 11.97 1.92
N ARG A 280 21.87 12.36 3.19
CA ARG A 280 22.75 11.97 4.31
C ARG A 280 22.91 10.45 4.44
N TYR A 281 21.84 9.68 4.27
CA TYR A 281 21.86 8.23 4.44
C TYR A 281 22.41 7.54 3.19
N LEU A 282 22.09 8.08 2.00
CA LEU A 282 22.71 7.64 0.76
C LEU A 282 24.24 7.79 0.84
N ILE A 283 24.76 8.96 1.25
CA ILE A 283 26.20 9.21 1.37
C ILE A 283 26.84 8.28 2.42
N ALA A 284 26.18 8.11 3.57
CA ALA A 284 26.76 7.35 4.67
C ALA A 284 26.79 5.83 4.43
N HIS A 285 25.80 5.28 3.70
CA HIS A 285 25.54 3.83 3.69
C HIS A 285 25.52 3.17 2.30
N SER A 286 25.27 3.90 1.20
CA SER A 286 25.16 3.27 -0.12
C SER A 286 26.51 2.98 -0.79
N GLY A 287 27.56 3.75 -0.46
CA GLY A 287 28.82 3.76 -1.19
C GLY A 287 28.75 4.43 -2.57
N ALA A 288 27.59 4.95 -2.97
CA ALA A 288 27.38 5.64 -4.23
C ALA A 288 27.88 7.09 -4.20
N ARG A 289 28.11 7.65 -5.39
CA ARG A 289 28.33 9.09 -5.58
C ARG A 289 26.99 9.78 -5.61
N VAL A 290 26.69 10.55 -4.56
CA VAL A 290 25.41 11.22 -4.38
C VAL A 290 25.51 12.66 -4.86
N THR A 291 24.59 13.05 -5.76
CA THR A 291 24.36 14.43 -6.16
C THR A 291 22.98 14.87 -5.71
N GLY A 292 22.87 15.92 -4.92
CA GLY A 292 21.58 16.52 -4.55
C GLY A 292 21.34 17.82 -5.32
N VAL A 293 20.11 18.05 -5.78
CA VAL A 293 19.71 19.34 -6.34
C VAL A 293 18.43 19.85 -5.71
N ASP A 294 18.32 21.15 -5.54
CA ASP A 294 17.14 21.80 -4.96
C ASP A 294 17.04 23.25 -5.47
N ILE A 295 15.85 23.82 -5.40
CA ILE A 295 15.60 25.23 -5.72
C ILE A 295 15.96 26.16 -4.55
N ASP A 296 15.84 25.67 -3.30
CA ASP A 296 16.19 26.42 -2.09
C ASP A 296 17.73 26.49 -1.92
N ALA A 297 18.29 27.66 -2.24
CA ALA A 297 19.72 27.91 -2.15
C ALA A 297 20.27 27.82 -0.71
N ASP A 298 19.46 28.11 0.32
CA ASP A 298 19.87 28.02 1.72
C ASP A 298 20.03 26.55 2.14
N ASN A 299 19.09 25.70 1.72
CA ASN A 299 19.18 24.25 1.89
C ASN A 299 20.43 23.67 1.22
N ILE A 300 20.72 24.09 -0.02
CA ILE A 300 21.92 23.67 -0.75
C ILE A 300 23.20 24.16 -0.05
N ALA A 301 23.24 25.41 0.39
CA ALA A 301 24.37 25.96 1.14
C ALA A 301 24.62 25.15 2.42
N TRP A 302 23.57 24.79 3.15
CA TRP A 302 23.68 23.93 4.33
C TRP A 302 24.25 22.55 3.99
N CYS A 303 23.73 21.90 2.94
CA CYS A 303 24.21 20.57 2.51
C CYS A 303 25.68 20.59 2.12
N ARG A 304 26.13 21.58 1.34
CA ARG A 304 27.53 21.75 0.95
C ARG A 304 28.47 21.88 2.15
N ALA A 305 28.01 22.56 3.20
CA ALA A 305 28.81 22.77 4.40
C ALA A 305 28.84 21.56 5.35
N ASN A 306 27.80 20.71 5.35
CA ASN A 306 27.57 19.73 6.42
C ASN A 306 27.51 18.25 5.98
N LEU A 307 27.41 17.97 4.67
CA LEU A 307 27.33 16.62 4.12
C LEU A 307 28.54 16.30 3.23
N PRO A 308 29.75 16.14 3.83
CA PRO A 308 30.94 15.80 3.07
C PRO A 308 30.77 14.44 2.38
N GLY A 309 31.10 14.38 1.09
CA GLY A 309 30.91 13.19 0.26
C GLY A 309 29.76 13.29 -0.74
N GLY A 310 28.87 14.29 -0.59
CA GLY A 310 27.87 14.65 -1.60
C GLY A 310 28.30 15.84 -2.47
N ARG A 311 27.77 15.91 -3.69
CA ARG A 311 27.79 17.12 -4.54
C ARG A 311 26.40 17.76 -4.49
N PHE A 312 26.30 19.06 -4.24
CA PHE A 312 25.01 19.74 -4.16
C PHE A 312 24.97 20.95 -5.07
N GLU A 313 23.88 21.11 -5.84
CA GLU A 313 23.71 22.21 -6.79
C GLU A 313 22.32 22.85 -6.68
N THR A 314 22.26 24.17 -6.82
CA THR A 314 20.97 24.88 -6.92
C THR A 314 20.48 24.81 -8.37
N VAL A 315 19.21 24.48 -8.57
CA VAL A 315 18.56 24.43 -9.89
C VAL A 315 17.34 25.37 -9.92
N GLY A 316 16.89 25.72 -11.13
CA GLY A 316 15.68 26.52 -11.31
C GLY A 316 14.39 25.70 -11.20
N LEU A 317 13.25 26.39 -11.23
CA LEU A 317 11.93 25.78 -11.29
C LEU A 317 11.76 24.92 -12.56
N MET A 318 12.22 25.42 -13.71
CA MET A 318 12.20 24.67 -14.97
C MET A 318 13.56 24.01 -15.25
N PRO A 319 13.58 22.84 -15.93
CA PRO A 319 14.80 22.26 -16.48
C PRO A 319 15.50 23.22 -17.47
N PRO A 320 16.79 22.99 -17.82
CA PRO A 320 17.59 21.79 -17.56
C PRO A 320 18.43 21.84 -16.27
N MET A 321 18.81 20.66 -15.78
CA MET A 321 19.87 20.47 -14.80
C MET A 321 21.25 20.59 -15.47
N PRO A 322 22.29 21.04 -14.73
CA PRO A 322 23.65 21.20 -15.26
C PRO A 322 24.42 19.87 -15.30
N PHE A 323 23.81 18.82 -15.86
CA PHE A 323 24.38 17.47 -15.97
C PHE A 323 24.26 16.94 -17.41
N GLU A 324 25.21 16.10 -17.80
CA GLU A 324 25.22 15.41 -19.09
C GLU A 324 24.16 14.29 -19.14
N ASP A 325 23.82 13.86 -20.35
CA ASP A 325 22.88 12.75 -20.57
C ASP A 325 23.41 11.45 -19.93
N GLY A 326 22.54 10.70 -19.27
CA GLY A 326 22.92 9.42 -18.66
C GLY A 326 23.95 9.52 -17.51
N SER A 327 24.04 10.68 -16.86
CA SER A 327 24.89 10.94 -15.70
C SER A 327 24.55 10.07 -14.48
N PHE A 328 23.32 9.58 -14.34
CA PHE A 328 22.86 8.87 -13.15
C PHE A 328 22.32 7.47 -13.45
N ASP A 329 22.49 6.57 -12.48
CA ASP A 329 21.96 5.21 -12.50
C ASP A 329 20.60 5.13 -11.78
N LEU A 330 20.40 5.98 -10.77
CA LEU A 330 19.17 6.14 -10.00
C LEU A 330 18.90 7.63 -9.76
N ALA A 331 17.67 8.07 -10.01
CA ALA A 331 17.18 9.37 -9.53
C ALA A 331 16.02 9.17 -8.55
N VAL A 332 15.99 9.96 -7.47
CA VAL A 332 14.95 9.93 -6.46
C VAL A 332 14.39 11.34 -6.28
N GLY A 333 13.07 11.50 -6.32
CA GLY A 333 12.38 12.76 -6.04
C GLY A 333 11.29 12.56 -4.99
N ILE A 334 11.51 13.11 -3.80
CA ILE A 334 10.59 12.96 -2.67
C ILE A 334 9.84 14.26 -2.44
N SER A 335 8.52 14.21 -2.56
CA SER A 335 7.59 15.33 -2.43
C SER A 335 8.03 16.48 -3.32
N VAL A 336 8.28 16.20 -4.60
CA VAL A 336 8.63 17.23 -5.59
C VAL A 336 7.48 17.41 -6.56
N VAL A 337 7.10 16.36 -7.28
CA VAL A 337 5.99 16.41 -8.24
C VAL A 337 4.65 16.79 -7.59
N THR A 338 4.49 16.55 -6.29
CA THR A 338 3.32 16.95 -5.50
C THR A 338 3.18 18.46 -5.36
N HIS A 339 4.21 19.23 -5.72
CA HIS A 339 4.22 20.70 -5.66
C HIS A 339 4.38 21.38 -7.03
N LEU A 340 4.28 20.63 -8.12
CA LEU A 340 4.46 21.15 -9.49
C LEU A 340 3.14 21.14 -10.26
N LYS A 341 2.92 22.17 -11.08
CA LYS A 341 1.86 22.18 -12.11
C LYS A 341 2.08 21.08 -13.15
N GLU A 342 1.02 20.64 -13.82
CA GLU A 342 1.03 19.50 -14.75
C GLU A 342 2.09 19.66 -15.84
N GLU A 343 2.14 20.83 -16.48
CA GLU A 343 3.09 21.16 -17.55
C GLU A 343 4.55 21.13 -17.08
N VAL A 344 4.78 21.51 -15.82
CA VAL A 344 6.11 21.50 -15.20
C VAL A 344 6.54 20.07 -14.90
N GLN A 345 5.61 19.21 -14.45
CA GLN A 345 5.90 17.78 -14.24
C GLN A 345 6.38 17.11 -15.53
N PHE A 346 5.74 17.38 -16.68
CA PHE A 346 6.17 16.79 -17.95
C PHE A 346 7.57 17.24 -18.38
N ALA A 347 7.89 18.53 -18.23
CA ALA A 347 9.22 19.03 -18.52
C ALA A 347 10.29 18.33 -17.66
N TRP A 348 9.98 18.11 -16.37
CA TRP A 348 10.89 17.38 -15.48
C TRP A 348 10.97 15.89 -15.77
N LEU A 349 9.89 15.23 -16.19
CA LEU A 349 9.93 13.83 -16.63
C LEU A 349 10.87 13.66 -17.84
N GLU A 350 10.83 14.59 -18.79
CA GLU A 350 11.76 14.60 -19.93
C GLU A 350 13.21 14.81 -19.48
N GLU A 351 13.44 15.74 -18.56
CA GLU A 351 14.77 16.02 -18.03
C GLU A 351 15.33 14.86 -17.21
N LEU A 352 14.53 14.24 -16.33
CA LEU A 352 14.90 13.04 -15.60
C LEU A 352 15.24 11.90 -16.57
N ARG A 353 14.46 11.76 -17.65
CA ARG A 353 14.73 10.77 -18.70
C ARG A 353 16.06 11.07 -19.40
N ARG A 354 16.41 12.34 -19.60
CA ARG A 354 17.70 12.74 -20.19
C ARG A 354 18.88 12.35 -19.30
N VAL A 355 18.85 12.74 -18.01
CA VAL A 355 19.98 12.60 -17.09
C VAL A 355 20.16 11.19 -16.52
N VAL A 356 19.11 10.37 -16.46
CA VAL A 356 19.22 8.95 -16.01
C VAL A 356 19.58 8.07 -17.19
N ARG A 357 20.56 7.17 -17.07
CA ARG A 357 20.99 6.32 -18.20
C ARG A 357 19.88 5.37 -18.68
N PRO A 358 19.92 4.88 -19.93
CA PRO A 358 19.07 3.77 -20.36
C PRO A 358 19.20 2.57 -19.41
N GLY A 359 18.06 1.97 -19.03
CA GLY A 359 17.94 0.94 -18.01
C GLY A 359 18.06 1.43 -16.56
N GLY A 360 18.35 2.72 -16.33
CA GLY A 360 18.39 3.33 -15.00
C GLY A 360 16.99 3.54 -14.41
N LEU A 361 16.95 3.77 -13.10
CA LEU A 361 15.71 3.85 -12.33
C LEU A 361 15.37 5.28 -11.89
N VAL A 362 14.09 5.57 -11.78
CA VAL A 362 13.57 6.81 -11.18
C VAL A 362 12.50 6.46 -10.14
N PHE A 363 12.64 7.01 -8.93
CA PHE A 363 11.67 6.87 -7.85
C PHE A 363 11.08 8.24 -7.55
N LEU A 364 9.78 8.42 -7.76
CA LEU A 364 9.08 9.68 -7.49
C LEU A 364 7.99 9.44 -6.46
N SER A 365 7.78 10.34 -5.51
CA SER A 365 6.63 10.23 -4.61
C SER A 365 5.42 11.03 -5.08
N ILE A 366 4.22 10.50 -4.82
CA ILE A 366 2.93 11.13 -5.14
C ILE A 366 2.03 11.14 -3.91
N GLN A 367 0.94 11.91 -3.95
CA GLN A 367 -0.08 11.87 -2.91
C GLN A 367 -1.01 10.68 -3.15
N GLY A 368 -0.88 9.64 -2.32
CA GLY A 368 -1.70 8.43 -2.41
C GLY A 368 -2.89 8.41 -1.45
N PRO A 369 -3.73 7.36 -1.50
CA PRO A 369 -4.90 7.17 -0.64
C PRO A 369 -4.58 7.29 0.86
N VAL A 370 -3.40 6.81 1.26
CA VAL A 370 -2.93 6.82 2.65
C VAL A 370 -2.70 8.25 3.15
N GLN A 371 -1.92 9.05 2.43
CA GLN A 371 -1.74 10.47 2.75
C GLN A 371 -3.07 11.21 2.71
N PHE A 372 -3.93 10.87 1.75
CA PHE A 372 -5.23 11.52 1.58
C PHE A 372 -6.10 11.39 2.84
N ALA A 373 -6.25 10.16 3.35
CA ALA A 373 -6.95 9.88 4.60
C ALA A 373 -6.26 10.53 5.80
N TYR A 374 -4.93 10.45 5.88
CA TYR A 374 -4.16 11.00 6.99
C TYR A 374 -4.34 12.53 7.15
N ASN A 375 -4.34 13.25 6.03
CA ASN A 375 -4.56 14.69 5.98
C ASN A 375 -6.04 15.08 6.14
N GLY A 376 -6.97 14.11 6.05
CA GLY A 376 -8.41 14.36 6.20
C GLY A 376 -9.01 15.14 5.03
N PHE A 377 -8.51 14.94 3.81
CA PHE A 377 -9.09 15.59 2.65
C PHE A 377 -10.53 15.10 2.38
N PRO A 378 -11.41 15.96 1.83
CA PRO A 378 -12.78 15.57 1.49
C PRO A 378 -12.85 14.39 0.50
N PRO A 379 -13.64 13.33 0.75
CA PRO A 379 -13.68 12.13 -0.10
C PRO A 379 -14.08 12.38 -1.55
N HIS A 380 -14.92 13.38 -1.82
CA HIS A 380 -15.31 13.75 -3.18
C HIS A 380 -14.13 14.24 -4.03
N LEU A 381 -13.08 14.82 -3.42
CA LEU A 381 -11.87 15.20 -4.16
C LEU A 381 -11.09 13.96 -4.63
N PHE A 382 -11.07 12.88 -3.84
CA PHE A 382 -10.46 11.62 -4.26
C PHE A 382 -11.18 11.05 -5.49
N ARG A 383 -12.52 11.03 -5.47
CA ARG A 383 -13.32 10.62 -6.64
C ARG A 383 -13.12 11.55 -7.84
N GLN A 384 -12.94 12.84 -7.60
CA GLN A 384 -12.61 13.80 -8.65
C GLN A 384 -11.25 13.50 -9.28
N ILE A 385 -10.23 13.19 -8.48
CA ILE A 385 -8.89 12.80 -8.97
C ILE A 385 -8.98 11.52 -9.79
N GLU A 386 -9.71 10.50 -9.32
CA GLU A 386 -9.89 9.26 -10.08
C GLU A 386 -10.60 9.50 -11.43
N ARG A 387 -11.52 10.48 -11.51
CA ARG A 387 -12.22 10.85 -12.75
C ARG A 387 -11.36 11.71 -13.68
N ASP A 388 -10.75 12.77 -13.17
CA ASP A 388 -10.07 13.81 -13.95
C ASP A 388 -8.60 13.48 -14.19
N GLY A 389 -8.04 12.55 -13.42
CA GLY A 389 -6.66 12.08 -13.51
C GLY A 389 -5.63 12.98 -12.83
N PHE A 390 -5.83 14.30 -12.89
CA PHE A 390 -4.95 15.30 -12.28
C PHE A 390 -5.79 16.37 -11.58
N LEU A 391 -5.38 16.76 -10.38
CA LEU A 391 -6.00 17.85 -9.64
C LEU A 391 -4.95 18.77 -9.01
N ASP A 392 -5.11 20.07 -9.26
CA ASP A 392 -4.34 21.14 -8.62
C ASP A 392 -5.24 21.84 -7.58
N LEU A 393 -4.98 21.58 -6.31
CA LEU A 393 -5.86 21.98 -5.20
C LEU A 393 -5.67 23.44 -4.79
N SER A 394 -4.43 23.93 -4.74
CA SER A 394 -4.13 25.30 -4.28
C SER A 394 -2.65 25.68 -4.46
N VAL A 395 -2.34 26.95 -4.20
CA VAL A 395 -1.00 27.43 -3.86
C VAL A 395 -0.63 26.97 -2.44
N ASP A 396 0.60 26.56 -2.22
CA ASP A 396 1.22 26.23 -0.93
C ASP A 396 2.29 27.31 -0.63
N ASP A 397 2.20 27.95 0.54
CA ASP A 397 3.02 29.11 0.89
C ASP A 397 4.32 28.74 1.64
N ALA A 398 4.63 27.45 1.80
CA ALA A 398 5.77 26.99 2.59
C ALA A 398 7.13 27.54 2.10
N LEU A 399 7.23 27.93 0.82
CA LEU A 399 8.43 28.48 0.21
C LEU A 399 8.34 29.98 -0.14
N ASP A 400 7.26 30.67 0.25
CA ASP A 400 7.02 32.09 -0.05
C ASP A 400 8.14 33.03 0.43
N ALA A 401 8.87 32.62 1.46
CA ALA A 401 9.97 33.39 2.05
C ALA A 401 11.29 33.25 1.28
N VAL A 402 11.41 32.26 0.38
CA VAL A 402 12.68 31.88 -0.27
C VAL A 402 12.59 31.76 -1.79
N ILE A 403 11.38 31.75 -2.38
CA ILE A 403 11.15 31.74 -3.83
C ILE A 403 10.39 33.01 -4.24
N GLU A 404 10.80 33.64 -5.35
CA GLU A 404 10.17 34.88 -5.85
C GLU A 404 8.77 34.65 -6.44
N ASP A 405 8.52 33.50 -7.08
CA ASP A 405 7.22 33.13 -7.62
C ASP A 405 6.36 32.44 -6.55
N LYS A 406 5.34 33.16 -6.08
CA LYS A 406 4.41 32.71 -5.03
C LYS A 406 3.28 31.84 -5.55
N GLU A 407 3.08 31.72 -6.87
CA GLU A 407 2.08 30.81 -7.44
C GLU A 407 2.68 29.46 -7.84
N TYR A 408 4.00 29.30 -7.62
CA TYR A 408 4.78 28.16 -8.06
C TYR A 408 4.50 26.90 -7.24
N TYR A 409 4.60 26.99 -5.92
CA TYR A 409 4.50 25.83 -5.05
C TYR A 409 3.03 25.45 -4.91
N ARG A 410 2.66 24.27 -5.40
CA ARG A 410 1.26 23.81 -5.48
C ARG A 410 0.98 22.70 -4.47
N SER A 411 -0.29 22.33 -4.35
CA SER A 411 -0.69 21.00 -3.88
C SER A 411 -1.34 20.25 -5.04
N ALA A 412 -0.58 19.37 -5.68
CA ALA A 412 -0.99 18.60 -6.84
C ALA A 412 -1.17 17.11 -6.51
N MET A 413 -2.17 16.49 -7.11
CA MET A 413 -2.50 15.08 -6.94
C MET A 413 -2.78 14.42 -8.29
N GLN A 414 -2.43 13.15 -8.41
CA GLN A 414 -2.58 12.35 -9.61
C GLN A 414 -3.25 11.03 -9.28
N SER A 415 -4.15 10.55 -10.15
CA SER A 415 -4.64 9.18 -10.05
C SER A 415 -3.59 8.20 -10.57
N ARG A 416 -3.71 6.94 -10.16
CA ARG A 416 -2.82 5.87 -10.64
C ARG A 416 -2.96 5.65 -12.14
N ALA A 417 -4.19 5.65 -12.64
CA ALA A 417 -4.48 5.49 -14.06
C ALA A 417 -3.83 6.61 -14.89
N TYR A 418 -3.89 7.85 -14.38
CA TYR A 418 -3.24 8.99 -15.02
C TYR A 418 -1.72 8.81 -15.11
N ILE A 419 -1.07 8.35 -14.04
CA ILE A 419 0.38 8.11 -14.05
C ILE A 419 0.74 7.05 -15.10
N VAL A 420 0.03 5.92 -15.12
CA VAL A 420 0.27 4.85 -16.09
C VAL A 420 0.10 5.37 -17.52
N ASP A 421 -0.96 6.13 -17.80
CA ASP A 421 -1.22 6.67 -19.14
C ASP A 421 -0.20 7.75 -19.55
N ARG A 422 -0.01 8.76 -18.70
CA ARG A 422 0.70 10.00 -19.04
C ARG A 422 2.20 9.95 -18.79
N TRP A 423 2.69 9.07 -17.90
CA TRP A 423 4.13 8.93 -17.63
C TRP A 423 4.76 7.78 -18.42
N SER A 424 3.96 6.82 -18.91
CA SER A 424 4.45 5.71 -19.77
C SER A 424 5.18 6.14 -21.05
N PRO A 425 4.92 7.31 -21.69
CA PRO A 425 5.73 7.77 -22.82
C PRO A 425 7.21 8.01 -22.45
N TYR A 426 7.48 8.40 -21.20
CA TYR A 426 8.82 8.77 -20.75
C TYR A 426 9.56 7.58 -20.13
N PHE A 427 8.84 6.73 -19.41
CA PHE A 427 9.41 5.62 -18.64
C PHE A 427 8.52 4.37 -18.71
N GLU A 428 9.10 3.21 -18.46
CA GLU A 428 8.32 2.04 -18.04
C GLU A 428 7.92 2.20 -16.58
N VAL A 429 6.62 2.12 -16.27
CA VAL A 429 6.10 2.13 -14.90
C VAL A 429 6.19 0.71 -14.35
N LEU A 430 7.09 0.47 -13.41
CA LEU A 430 7.32 -0.86 -12.83
C LEU A 430 6.35 -1.15 -11.69
N ALA A 431 6.08 -0.16 -10.84
CA ALA A 431 5.16 -0.27 -9.71
C ALA A 431 4.69 1.10 -9.20
N ILE A 432 3.53 1.13 -8.55
CA ILE A 432 3.09 2.22 -7.68
C ILE A 432 2.82 1.59 -6.31
N GLU A 433 3.59 1.98 -5.31
CA GLU A 433 3.63 1.33 -3.99
C GLU A 433 3.10 2.29 -2.92
N ASP A 434 2.01 1.88 -2.26
CA ASP A 434 1.32 2.67 -1.23
C ASP A 434 2.22 2.98 -0.03
N ALA A 435 2.28 4.26 0.37
CA ALA A 435 2.93 4.71 1.61
C ALA A 435 4.38 4.21 1.82
N THR A 436 5.13 3.99 0.76
CA THR A 436 6.55 3.59 0.85
C THR A 436 7.50 4.79 0.83
N ALA A 437 7.01 5.97 0.46
CA ALA A 437 7.70 7.25 0.60
C ALA A 437 7.24 7.98 1.88
N ALA A 438 7.38 7.31 3.03
CA ALA A 438 6.76 7.68 4.32
C ALA A 438 5.23 7.53 4.31
N ILE A 439 4.45 8.61 4.17
CA ILE A 439 2.98 8.51 4.03
C ILE A 439 2.52 8.63 2.57
N GLN A 440 3.47 8.95 1.66
CA GLN A 440 3.26 9.07 0.23
C GLN A 440 3.59 7.78 -0.50
N ASP A 441 3.06 7.63 -1.71
CA ASP A 441 3.31 6.45 -2.53
C ASP A 441 4.61 6.62 -3.32
N PHE A 442 5.37 5.54 -3.56
CA PHE A 442 6.43 5.55 -4.58
C PHE A 442 5.88 5.15 -5.94
N VAL A 443 6.22 5.92 -6.96
CA VAL A 443 6.17 5.50 -8.36
C VAL A 443 7.57 5.07 -8.77
N ILE A 444 7.72 3.79 -9.12
CA ILE A 444 8.99 3.18 -9.53
C ILE A 444 9.02 3.08 -11.05
N LEU A 445 9.99 3.74 -11.66
CA LEU A 445 10.09 3.92 -13.10
C LEU A 445 11.44 3.39 -13.60
N ARG A 446 11.47 2.86 -14.82
CA ARG A 446 12.70 2.50 -15.54
C ARG A 446 12.79 3.26 -16.85
N ARG A 447 13.95 3.84 -17.14
CA ARG A 447 14.23 4.39 -18.47
C ARG A 447 14.40 3.22 -19.44
N ARG A 448 13.56 3.13 -20.46
CA ARG A 448 13.71 2.15 -21.55
C ARG A 448 15.03 2.36 -22.30
N THR A 449 15.57 1.28 -22.83
CA THR A 449 16.61 1.35 -23.86
C THR A 449 16.07 2.02 -25.12
N PRO A 450 16.93 2.59 -25.98
CA PRO A 450 16.48 3.17 -27.26
C PRO A 450 15.67 2.18 -28.10
N GLU A 451 16.04 0.90 -28.09
CA GLU A 451 15.37 -0.19 -28.80
C GLU A 451 13.97 -0.45 -28.21
N GLU A 452 13.87 -0.67 -26.89
CA GLU A 452 12.59 -0.85 -26.20
C GLU A 452 11.66 0.37 -26.35
N GLN A 453 12.23 1.58 -26.42
CA GLN A 453 11.45 2.80 -26.63
C GLN A 453 10.90 2.86 -28.06
N ALA A 454 11.70 2.51 -29.07
CA ALA A 454 11.25 2.46 -30.46
C ALA A 454 10.12 1.44 -30.65
N GLU A 455 10.21 0.28 -29.98
CA GLU A 455 9.15 -0.73 -29.95
C GLU A 455 7.87 -0.21 -29.28
N HIS A 456 7.99 0.45 -28.13
CA HIS A 456 6.86 1.06 -27.44
C HIS A 456 6.15 2.11 -28.31
N ASP A 457 6.92 3.00 -28.94
CA ASP A 457 6.39 4.06 -29.80
C ASP A 457 5.71 3.49 -31.06
N ALA A 458 6.30 2.45 -31.66
CA ALA A 458 5.71 1.74 -32.80
C ALA A 458 4.39 1.05 -32.41
N GLY A 459 4.33 0.41 -31.24
CA GLY A 459 3.11 -0.20 -30.70
C GLY A 459 1.98 0.80 -30.48
N ARG A 460 2.29 2.02 -29.99
CA ARG A 460 1.30 3.10 -29.82
C ARG A 460 0.68 3.56 -31.14
N THR A 461 1.42 3.53 -32.25
CA THR A 461 0.86 3.91 -33.57
C THR A 461 -0.16 2.89 -34.14
N GLY A 462 -0.21 1.67 -33.58
CA GLY A 462 -1.16 0.62 -33.94
C GLY A 462 -2.34 0.44 -32.97
N LEU A 463 -2.37 1.17 -31.85
CA LEU A 463 -3.40 1.07 -30.82
C LEU A 463 -4.47 2.16 -31.04
N MET A 464 -5.62 1.77 -31.59
CA MET A 464 -6.88 2.43 -31.23
C MET A 464 -7.04 2.34 -29.71
N ALA A 465 -7.65 3.38 -29.12
CA ALA A 465 -7.88 3.54 -27.68
C ALA A 465 -8.29 2.23 -26.97
N PRO A 466 -7.88 2.03 -25.70
CA PRO A 466 -8.26 0.85 -24.93
C PRO A 466 -9.78 0.68 -24.92
N PRO A 467 -10.30 -0.56 -24.93
CA PRO A 467 -11.73 -0.83 -24.89
C PRO A 467 -12.29 -0.56 -23.48
N SER A 468 -12.36 0.71 -23.10
CA SER A 468 -13.31 1.17 -22.10
C SER A 468 -14.61 1.56 -22.81
N LEU A 469 -15.74 1.11 -22.27
CA LEU A 469 -17.11 1.54 -22.63
C LEU A 469 -17.67 1.05 -23.99
N ARG A 470 -17.75 -0.27 -24.21
CA ARG A 470 -18.73 -0.86 -25.14
C ARG A 470 -19.45 -2.09 -24.56
N ALA A 471 -20.18 -1.88 -23.48
CA ALA A 471 -21.27 -2.78 -23.09
C ALA A 471 -22.36 -1.98 -22.37
N ALA A 472 -22.93 -1.01 -23.07
CA ALA A 472 -24.14 -0.31 -22.64
C ALA A 472 -25.09 -0.24 -23.82
N SER A 473 -25.67 -1.39 -24.20
CA SER A 473 -26.97 -1.49 -24.86
C SER A 473 -27.28 -2.93 -25.27
N ALA A 474 -28.05 -3.65 -24.45
CA ALA A 474 -28.96 -4.68 -24.96
C ALA A 474 -30.07 -4.91 -23.92
N GLN A 475 -31.30 -4.58 -24.31
CA GLN A 475 -32.52 -4.79 -23.54
C GLN A 475 -33.05 -6.21 -23.73
N GLY A 476 -33.69 -6.74 -22.69
CA GLY A 476 -34.70 -7.80 -22.80
C GLY A 476 -34.27 -9.13 -22.17
N ALA A 477 -35.15 -9.69 -21.35
CA ALA A 477 -34.98 -10.92 -20.54
C ALA A 477 -34.69 -12.22 -21.31
N GLU A 478 -34.45 -12.16 -22.63
CA GLU A 478 -33.92 -13.27 -23.45
C GLU A 478 -32.39 -13.11 -23.73
N GLY A 479 -31.78 -12.01 -23.28
CA GLY A 479 -30.36 -11.67 -23.53
C GLY A 479 -29.37 -12.11 -22.45
N GLU A 480 -29.83 -12.44 -21.24
CA GLU A 480 -28.96 -12.77 -20.09
C GLU A 480 -28.26 -14.14 -20.27
N THR A 481 -28.98 -15.14 -20.77
CA THR A 481 -28.46 -16.49 -21.04
C THR A 481 -27.46 -16.50 -22.20
N ALA A 482 -27.70 -15.65 -23.22
CA ALA A 482 -26.82 -15.51 -24.38
C ALA A 482 -25.49 -14.79 -24.03
N GLY A 483 -25.53 -13.82 -23.12
CA GLY A 483 -24.33 -13.13 -22.61
C GLY A 483 -23.43 -14.06 -21.80
N ALA A 484 -24.00 -14.84 -20.89
CA ALA A 484 -23.26 -15.82 -20.10
C ALA A 484 -22.62 -16.91 -21.00
N ALA A 485 -23.38 -17.48 -21.95
CA ALA A 485 -22.86 -18.50 -22.86
C ALA A 485 -21.67 -18.02 -23.70
N ALA A 486 -21.63 -16.74 -24.08
CA ALA A 486 -20.51 -16.15 -24.82
C ALA A 486 -19.25 -16.00 -23.94
N TYR A 487 -19.41 -15.60 -22.68
CA TYR A 487 -18.29 -15.49 -21.72
C TYR A 487 -17.66 -16.86 -21.42
N TRP A 488 -18.47 -17.90 -21.23
CA TRP A 488 -18.01 -19.27 -20.94
C TRP A 488 -17.45 -20.04 -22.15
N SER A 489 -17.48 -19.45 -23.34
CA SER A 489 -16.95 -20.06 -24.57
C SER A 489 -15.46 -19.77 -24.83
N LEU A 490 -14.78 -19.01 -23.97
CA LEU A 490 -13.33 -18.75 -24.05
C LEU A 490 -12.52 -20.03 -23.79
N SER A 491 -11.49 -20.31 -24.60
CA SER A 491 -10.65 -21.51 -24.44
C SER A 491 -9.96 -21.58 -23.06
N PRO A 492 -9.53 -22.78 -22.59
CA PRO A 492 -8.81 -22.93 -21.33
C PRO A 492 -7.55 -22.06 -21.24
N GLU A 493 -6.87 -21.85 -22.36
CA GLU A 493 -5.68 -20.99 -22.47
C GLU A 493 -6.05 -19.51 -22.35
N GLU A 494 -7.16 -19.08 -22.96
CA GLU A 494 -7.68 -17.71 -22.84
C GLU A 494 -8.22 -17.42 -21.43
N GLN A 495 -8.85 -18.40 -20.77
CA GLN A 495 -9.25 -18.27 -19.36
C GLN A 495 -8.03 -18.28 -18.42
N ALA A 496 -7.02 -19.12 -18.69
CA ALA A 496 -5.80 -19.18 -17.90
C ALA A 496 -4.91 -17.93 -18.06
N GLU A 497 -4.88 -17.32 -19.25
CA GLU A 497 -4.21 -16.04 -19.51
C GLU A 497 -4.96 -14.85 -18.90
N ALA A 498 -6.30 -14.85 -18.95
CA ALA A 498 -7.12 -13.81 -18.34
C ALA A 498 -7.10 -13.84 -16.78
N VAL A 499 -6.92 -15.03 -16.19
CA VAL A 499 -7.07 -15.27 -14.73
C VAL A 499 -5.78 -15.76 -14.05
N GLY A 500 -4.61 -15.63 -14.69
CA GLY A 500 -3.30 -16.00 -14.13
C GLY A 500 -3.31 -17.20 -13.17
N TRP A 501 -3.39 -18.42 -13.72
CA TRP A 501 -3.37 -19.71 -12.98
C TRP A 501 -4.34 -19.77 -11.79
N TYR A 502 -5.48 -20.43 -12.02
CA TYR A 502 -6.45 -20.86 -11.00
C TYR A 502 -5.78 -21.23 -9.66
N TRP A 503 -6.13 -20.53 -8.57
CA TRP A 503 -5.39 -20.60 -7.31
C TRP A 503 -5.30 -22.02 -6.71
N MET A 504 -6.32 -22.85 -6.91
CA MET A 504 -6.33 -24.24 -6.45
C MET A 504 -5.40 -25.16 -7.26
N ALA A 505 -4.89 -24.70 -8.41
CA ALA A 505 -3.90 -25.43 -9.19
C ALA A 505 -2.50 -25.41 -8.55
N HIS A 506 -2.21 -24.44 -7.68
CA HIS A 506 -0.92 -24.37 -6.99
C HIS A 506 -0.73 -25.65 -6.13
N PRO A 507 0.36 -26.42 -6.29
CA PRO A 507 0.47 -27.75 -5.68
C PRO A 507 0.37 -27.76 -4.15
N ALA A 508 0.93 -26.75 -3.48
CA ALA A 508 0.80 -26.62 -2.02
C ALA A 508 -0.62 -26.23 -1.55
N VAL A 509 -1.35 -25.44 -2.36
CA VAL A 509 -2.75 -25.11 -2.08
C VAL A 509 -3.59 -26.37 -2.23
N ARG A 510 -3.39 -27.11 -3.32
CA ARG A 510 -4.04 -28.41 -3.57
C ARG A 510 -3.76 -29.40 -2.44
N ALA A 511 -2.51 -29.52 -1.99
CA ALA A 511 -2.15 -30.39 -0.87
C ALA A 511 -2.86 -30.01 0.44
N ARG A 512 -3.01 -28.71 0.71
CA ARG A 512 -3.81 -28.22 1.85
C ARG A 512 -5.28 -28.59 1.71
N ILE A 513 -5.91 -28.29 0.57
CA ILE A 513 -7.32 -28.60 0.33
C ILE A 513 -7.57 -30.10 0.47
N ASN A 514 -6.71 -30.93 -0.15
CA ASN A 514 -6.75 -32.38 -0.01
C ASN A 514 -6.69 -32.81 1.47
N THR A 515 -5.80 -32.23 2.26
CA THR A 515 -5.69 -32.52 3.70
C THR A 515 -6.95 -32.15 4.46
N LEU A 516 -7.57 -30.99 4.17
CA LEU A 516 -8.81 -30.56 4.82
C LEU A 516 -10.01 -31.45 4.45
N VAL A 517 -10.05 -31.93 3.20
CA VAL A 517 -11.16 -32.74 2.68
C VAL A 517 -11.04 -34.22 3.08
N SER A 518 -9.85 -34.82 2.94
CA SER A 518 -9.64 -36.26 3.09
C SER A 518 -8.79 -36.65 4.31
N GLY A 519 -8.09 -35.70 4.92
CA GLY A 519 -7.07 -35.95 5.94
C GLY A 519 -5.68 -36.24 5.37
N TYR A 520 -5.50 -36.30 4.05
CA TYR A 520 -4.23 -36.62 3.40
C TYR A 520 -3.89 -35.63 2.27
N PRO A 521 -2.63 -35.17 2.14
CA PRO A 521 -2.26 -34.18 1.14
C PRO A 521 -2.31 -34.70 -0.31
N ASP A 522 -2.24 -36.00 -0.49
CA ASP A 522 -2.22 -36.71 -1.77
C ASP A 522 -3.58 -37.31 -2.16
N ARG A 523 -4.63 -37.11 -1.36
CA ARG A 523 -5.99 -37.61 -1.64
C ARG A 523 -6.98 -36.46 -1.74
N ASP A 524 -7.55 -36.29 -2.93
CA ASP A 524 -8.55 -35.26 -3.19
C ASP A 524 -9.98 -35.70 -2.83
N ALA A 525 -10.93 -34.79 -3.06
CA ALA A 525 -12.35 -35.02 -2.81
C ALA A 525 -12.91 -36.24 -3.54
N TYR A 526 -12.42 -36.53 -4.75
CA TYR A 526 -12.91 -37.66 -5.56
C TYR A 526 -12.35 -39.00 -5.11
N THR A 527 -11.09 -39.02 -4.65
CA THR A 527 -10.51 -40.19 -3.97
C THR A 527 -11.29 -40.51 -2.71
N ARG A 528 -11.59 -39.47 -1.90
CA ARG A 528 -12.44 -39.59 -0.70
C ARG A 528 -13.85 -40.08 -1.05
N LEU A 529 -14.46 -39.55 -2.11
CA LEU A 529 -15.76 -40.03 -2.60
C LEU A 529 -15.71 -41.52 -2.95
N GLY A 530 -14.65 -42.01 -3.59
CA GLY A 530 -14.48 -43.44 -3.87
C GLY A 530 -14.55 -44.31 -2.60
N GLU A 531 -13.95 -43.86 -1.50
CA GLU A 531 -14.03 -44.53 -0.19
C GLU A 531 -15.47 -44.53 0.36
N ILE A 532 -16.17 -43.39 0.24
CA ILE A 532 -17.57 -43.25 0.67
C ILE A 532 -18.48 -44.18 -0.14
N LEU A 533 -18.31 -44.21 -1.46
CA LEU A 533 -19.07 -45.07 -2.37
C LEU A 533 -18.85 -46.54 -2.03
N ALA A 534 -17.60 -46.97 -1.85
CA ALA A 534 -17.26 -48.33 -1.45
C ALA A 534 -17.87 -48.71 -0.09
N GLY A 535 -17.81 -47.81 0.90
CA GLY A 535 -18.42 -48.01 2.22
C GLY A 535 -19.95 -48.15 2.19
N ASN A 536 -20.61 -47.56 1.18
CA ASN A 536 -22.05 -47.70 0.94
C ASN A 536 -22.41 -48.86 -0.01
N GLY A 537 -21.44 -49.70 -0.40
CA GLY A 537 -21.65 -50.84 -1.30
C GLY A 537 -21.89 -50.45 -2.76
N MET A 538 -21.57 -49.21 -3.16
CA MET A 538 -21.64 -48.75 -4.55
C MET A 538 -20.42 -49.28 -5.33
N PRO A 539 -20.60 -49.93 -6.49
CA PRO A 539 -19.48 -50.44 -7.26
C PRO A 539 -18.68 -49.31 -7.91
N LEU A 540 -17.36 -49.50 -7.98
CA LEU A 540 -16.47 -48.75 -8.87
C LEU A 540 -16.04 -49.69 -10.02
N PRO A 541 -16.09 -49.24 -11.30
CA PRO A 541 -16.56 -47.92 -11.76
C PRO A 541 -18.06 -47.68 -11.51
N ILE A 542 -18.41 -46.41 -11.26
CA ILE A 542 -19.79 -45.92 -11.10
C ILE A 542 -20.60 -46.33 -12.34
N PRO A 543 -21.70 -47.07 -12.16
CA PRO A 543 -22.53 -47.58 -13.26
C PRO A 543 -23.00 -46.50 -14.22
N ARG A 544 -23.62 -45.43 -13.70
CA ARG A 544 -24.08 -44.31 -14.48
C ARG A 544 -24.01 -43.01 -13.67
N ALA A 545 -23.32 -42.02 -14.21
CA ALA A 545 -23.13 -40.72 -13.59
C ALA A 545 -23.77 -39.58 -14.41
N LEU A 546 -24.05 -38.48 -13.74
CA LEU A 546 -24.44 -37.21 -14.35
C LEU A 546 -23.47 -36.12 -13.90
N SER A 547 -23.01 -35.27 -14.80
CA SER A 547 -22.24 -34.07 -14.47
C SER A 547 -22.98 -32.81 -14.88
N LEU A 548 -23.02 -31.82 -13.99
CA LEU A 548 -23.75 -30.56 -14.14
C LEU A 548 -22.75 -29.41 -14.23
N GLY A 549 -22.75 -28.70 -15.36
CA GLY A 549 -21.82 -27.61 -15.64
C GLY A 549 -20.42 -28.16 -15.95
N CYS A 550 -20.33 -29.04 -16.94
CA CYS A 550 -19.09 -29.76 -17.24
C CYS A 550 -18.02 -28.91 -17.95
N GLY A 551 -18.36 -27.72 -18.46
CA GLY A 551 -17.46 -26.83 -19.19
C GLY A 551 -16.67 -27.56 -20.27
N PHE A 552 -15.34 -27.45 -20.20
CA PHE A 552 -14.40 -28.12 -21.11
C PHE A 552 -14.17 -29.61 -20.83
N GLY A 553 -14.97 -30.24 -19.95
CA GLY A 553 -14.94 -31.68 -19.69
C GLY A 553 -13.78 -32.17 -18.81
N GLY A 554 -13.14 -31.27 -18.04
CA GLY A 554 -11.92 -31.57 -17.28
C GLY A 554 -12.13 -32.61 -16.18
N LEU A 555 -13.20 -32.46 -15.40
CA LEU A 555 -13.55 -33.39 -14.34
C LEU A 555 -13.88 -34.78 -14.90
N GLU A 556 -14.68 -34.85 -15.96
CA GLU A 556 -15.15 -36.12 -16.52
C GLU A 556 -13.99 -36.94 -17.07
N ARG A 557 -13.04 -36.29 -17.76
CA ARG A 557 -11.82 -36.95 -18.23
C ARG A 557 -10.94 -37.43 -17.08
N ASP A 558 -10.80 -36.66 -16.01
CA ASP A 558 -10.04 -37.07 -14.83
C ASP A 558 -10.67 -38.28 -14.12
N LEU A 559 -11.99 -38.27 -13.90
CA LEU A 559 -12.73 -39.40 -13.33
C LEU A 559 -12.65 -40.65 -14.24
N ALA A 560 -12.70 -40.48 -15.56
CA ALA A 560 -12.53 -41.57 -16.52
C ALA A 560 -11.10 -42.16 -16.46
N ALA A 561 -10.08 -41.31 -16.41
CA ALA A 561 -8.67 -41.73 -16.29
C ALA A 561 -8.39 -42.49 -14.99
N ARG A 562 -9.10 -42.17 -13.92
CA ARG A 562 -9.06 -42.89 -12.63
C ARG A 562 -9.84 -44.22 -12.64
N GLY A 563 -10.53 -44.55 -13.73
CA GLY A 563 -11.38 -45.73 -13.83
C GLY A 563 -12.63 -45.66 -12.93
N MET A 564 -13.09 -44.45 -12.58
CA MET A 564 -14.24 -44.26 -11.70
C MET A 564 -15.58 -44.31 -12.43
N LEU A 565 -15.60 -44.26 -13.77
CA LEU A 565 -16.82 -44.11 -14.56
C LEU A 565 -16.99 -45.27 -15.54
N ARG A 566 -18.21 -45.79 -15.65
CA ARG A 566 -18.62 -46.69 -16.74
C ARG A 566 -19.41 -45.94 -17.81
N GLU A 567 -20.32 -45.09 -17.38
CA GLU A 567 -21.12 -44.21 -18.24
C GLU A 567 -21.33 -42.87 -17.54
N ILE A 568 -21.28 -41.78 -18.30
CA ILE A 568 -21.60 -40.44 -17.82
C ILE A 568 -22.35 -39.64 -18.89
N ASP A 569 -23.33 -38.86 -18.47
CA ASP A 569 -23.96 -37.80 -19.24
C ASP A 569 -23.52 -36.46 -18.61
N ALA A 570 -22.99 -35.53 -19.39
CA ALA A 570 -22.42 -34.27 -18.90
C ALA A 570 -23.05 -33.10 -19.64
N TYR A 571 -23.57 -32.12 -18.89
CA TYR A 571 -24.32 -30.99 -19.45
C TYR A 571 -23.59 -29.67 -19.18
N ASP A 572 -23.62 -28.77 -20.15
CA ASP A 572 -23.21 -27.37 -19.98
C ASP A 572 -24.02 -26.47 -20.93
N LEU A 573 -24.21 -25.21 -20.57
CA LEU A 573 -24.92 -24.22 -21.39
C LEU A 573 -24.07 -23.77 -22.58
N ALA A 574 -22.74 -23.74 -22.44
CA ALA A 574 -21.83 -23.19 -23.43
C ALA A 574 -21.53 -24.20 -24.56
N GLU A 575 -22.13 -23.97 -25.73
CA GLU A 575 -21.94 -24.83 -26.91
C GLU A 575 -20.47 -24.93 -27.34
N GLY A 576 -19.71 -23.82 -27.26
CA GLY A 576 -18.28 -23.79 -27.55
C GLY A 576 -17.47 -24.68 -26.62
N ALA A 577 -17.75 -24.63 -25.31
CA ALA A 577 -17.09 -25.46 -24.30
C ALA A 577 -17.39 -26.95 -24.52
N ILE A 578 -18.63 -27.30 -24.87
CA ILE A 578 -19.05 -28.68 -25.18
C ILE A 578 -18.34 -29.21 -26.43
N ALA A 579 -18.23 -28.40 -27.49
CA ALA A 579 -17.52 -28.81 -28.70
C ALA A 579 -16.04 -29.14 -28.39
N GLU A 580 -15.41 -28.30 -27.57
CA GLU A 580 -14.02 -28.50 -27.15
C GLU A 580 -13.86 -29.67 -26.18
N ALA A 581 -14.80 -29.88 -25.25
CA ALA A 581 -14.83 -31.03 -24.35
C ALA A 581 -14.84 -32.36 -25.12
N ARG A 582 -15.65 -32.44 -26.20
CA ARG A 582 -15.70 -33.60 -27.09
C ARG A 582 -14.36 -33.84 -27.79
N ARG A 583 -13.76 -32.78 -28.36
CA ARG A 583 -12.44 -32.86 -29.03
C ARG A 583 -11.36 -33.38 -28.06
N LEU A 584 -11.25 -32.77 -26.89
CA LEU A 584 -10.26 -33.14 -25.87
C LEU A 584 -10.49 -34.56 -25.33
N ALA A 585 -11.75 -35.00 -25.22
CA ALA A 585 -12.07 -36.37 -24.83
C ALA A 585 -11.68 -37.39 -25.89
N GLU A 586 -11.92 -37.11 -27.19
CA GLU A 586 -11.47 -37.96 -28.29
C GLU A 586 -9.94 -38.09 -28.30
N GLU A 587 -9.21 -36.99 -28.17
CA GLU A 587 -7.74 -36.96 -28.13
C GLU A 587 -7.16 -37.73 -26.94
N ALA A 588 -7.82 -37.67 -25.79
CA ALA A 588 -7.43 -38.40 -24.59
C ALA A 588 -7.85 -39.89 -24.61
N GLY A 589 -8.55 -40.37 -25.66
CA GLY A 589 -9.02 -41.75 -25.78
C GLY A 589 -10.32 -42.05 -25.00
N PHE A 590 -11.05 -41.02 -24.58
CA PHE A 590 -12.31 -41.09 -23.84
C PHE A 590 -13.53 -40.65 -24.69
N GLY A 591 -13.54 -40.93 -25.99
CA GLY A 591 -14.64 -40.57 -26.91
C GLY A 591 -16.02 -41.20 -26.58
N TRP A 592 -16.11 -42.00 -25.53
CA TRP A 592 -17.37 -42.54 -25.00
C TRP A 592 -18.05 -41.60 -23.98
N LEU A 593 -17.36 -40.55 -23.51
CA LEU A 593 -17.95 -39.51 -22.65
C LEU A 593 -19.02 -38.74 -23.43
N ARG A 594 -20.23 -38.60 -22.86
CA ARG A 594 -21.37 -37.96 -23.54
C ARG A 594 -21.57 -36.55 -23.03
N TYR A 595 -21.18 -35.57 -23.84
CA TYR A 595 -21.36 -34.14 -23.57
C TYR A 595 -22.57 -33.59 -24.31
N HIS A 596 -23.41 -32.82 -23.61
CA HIS A 596 -24.67 -32.27 -24.08
C HIS A 596 -24.73 -30.77 -23.83
N VAL A 597 -25.25 -30.01 -24.80
CA VAL A 597 -25.62 -28.60 -24.57
C VAL A 597 -26.98 -28.60 -23.88
N GLY A 598 -27.08 -27.96 -22.72
CA GLY A 598 -28.34 -27.88 -21.98
C GLY A 598 -28.31 -26.84 -20.86
N ASP A 599 -29.43 -26.17 -20.68
CA ASP A 599 -29.64 -25.18 -19.63
C ASP A 599 -30.09 -25.87 -18.34
N LEU A 600 -29.25 -25.85 -17.30
CA LEU A 600 -29.53 -26.51 -16.02
C LEU A 600 -30.75 -25.95 -15.29
N GLU A 601 -31.17 -24.71 -15.57
CA GLU A 601 -32.37 -24.08 -14.99
C GLU A 601 -33.67 -24.74 -15.50
N THR A 602 -33.60 -25.41 -16.65
CA THR A 602 -34.77 -25.96 -17.36
C THR A 602 -34.61 -27.41 -17.81
N GLN A 603 -33.40 -27.97 -17.70
CA GLN A 603 -33.06 -29.32 -18.17
C GLN A 603 -33.82 -30.38 -17.38
N ASP A 604 -34.52 -31.25 -18.10
CA ASP A 604 -35.11 -32.45 -17.52
C ASP A 604 -34.15 -33.63 -17.64
N PHE A 605 -34.00 -34.38 -16.55
CA PHE A 605 -33.11 -35.53 -16.47
C PHE A 605 -33.93 -36.83 -16.36
N PRO A 606 -33.47 -37.94 -16.98
CA PRO A 606 -34.12 -39.23 -16.83
C PRO A 606 -34.29 -39.65 -15.37
N GLU A 607 -35.54 -39.93 -14.97
CA GLU A 607 -35.89 -40.30 -13.60
C GLU A 607 -35.21 -41.62 -13.18
N GLY A 608 -34.73 -41.67 -11.93
CA GLY A 608 -34.17 -42.86 -11.29
C GLY A 608 -33.00 -43.52 -12.05
N SER A 609 -32.30 -42.77 -12.90
CA SER A 609 -31.36 -43.32 -13.89
C SER A 609 -29.91 -43.23 -13.46
N TYR A 610 -29.56 -42.36 -12.50
CA TYR A 610 -28.17 -42.09 -12.12
C TYR A 610 -27.84 -42.63 -10.72
N ASP A 611 -26.62 -43.15 -10.57
CA ASP A 611 -26.07 -43.60 -9.29
C ASP A 611 -25.39 -42.45 -8.53
N VAL A 612 -24.68 -41.59 -9.27
CA VAL A 612 -23.97 -40.44 -8.74
C VAL A 612 -24.20 -39.22 -9.64
N VAL A 613 -24.55 -38.08 -9.05
CA VAL A 613 -24.54 -36.78 -9.72
C VAL A 613 -23.37 -35.96 -9.20
N PHE A 614 -22.67 -35.26 -10.10
CA PHE A 614 -21.58 -34.36 -9.80
C PHE A 614 -21.97 -32.93 -10.12
N ALA A 615 -21.64 -32.01 -9.22
CA ALA A 615 -21.53 -30.59 -9.51
C ALA A 615 -20.19 -30.09 -9.01
N HIS A 616 -19.44 -29.40 -9.87
CA HIS A 616 -18.13 -28.87 -9.52
C HIS A 616 -18.06 -27.42 -9.98
N GLN A 617 -18.12 -26.50 -9.03
CA GLN A 617 -18.03 -25.05 -9.26
C GLN A 617 -19.07 -24.59 -10.30
N SER A 618 -20.32 -25.03 -10.17
CA SER A 618 -21.36 -24.78 -11.17
C SER A 618 -22.72 -24.39 -10.59
N VAL A 619 -23.05 -24.85 -9.38
CA VAL A 619 -24.37 -24.59 -8.76
C VAL A 619 -24.50 -23.15 -8.28
N HIS A 620 -23.41 -22.44 -8.02
CA HIS A 620 -23.44 -21.01 -7.69
C HIS A 620 -23.95 -20.11 -8.82
N HIS A 621 -24.02 -20.64 -10.05
CA HIS A 621 -24.64 -19.99 -11.20
C HIS A 621 -26.16 -20.19 -11.31
N ILE A 622 -26.77 -20.99 -10.42
CA ILE A 622 -28.18 -21.36 -10.53
C ILE A 622 -29.06 -20.47 -9.63
N GLU A 623 -30.04 -19.81 -10.23
CA GLU A 623 -31.06 -19.01 -9.54
C GLU A 623 -32.12 -19.92 -8.89
N ARG A 624 -32.60 -20.92 -9.63
CA ARG A 624 -33.70 -21.83 -9.23
C ARG A 624 -33.20 -23.05 -8.45
N LEU A 625 -32.43 -22.82 -7.39
CA LEU A 625 -31.80 -23.86 -6.55
C LEU A 625 -32.74 -24.99 -6.11
N ASP A 626 -33.96 -24.67 -5.65
CA ASP A 626 -34.94 -25.68 -5.23
C ASP A 626 -35.36 -26.61 -6.37
N GLU A 627 -35.46 -26.08 -7.59
CA GLU A 627 -35.94 -26.82 -8.75
C GLU A 627 -34.86 -27.76 -9.29
N ILE A 628 -33.63 -27.27 -9.42
CA ILE A 628 -32.51 -28.11 -9.82
C ILE A 628 -32.25 -29.22 -8.81
N PHE A 629 -32.32 -28.93 -7.50
CA PHE A 629 -32.16 -29.97 -6.47
C PHE A 629 -33.30 -30.98 -6.47
N ALA A 630 -34.54 -30.56 -6.73
CA ALA A 630 -35.65 -31.48 -6.93
C ALA A 630 -35.48 -32.35 -8.20
N ALA A 631 -34.97 -31.79 -9.29
CA ALA A 631 -34.68 -32.50 -10.53
C ALA A 631 -33.56 -33.53 -10.34
N ILE A 632 -32.47 -33.16 -9.67
CA ILE A 632 -31.36 -34.06 -9.32
C ILE A 632 -31.85 -35.21 -8.45
N ARG A 633 -32.68 -34.90 -7.43
CA ARG A 633 -33.24 -35.92 -6.54
C ARG A 633 -34.10 -36.94 -7.29
N ARG A 634 -34.89 -36.48 -8.27
CA ARG A 634 -35.67 -37.36 -9.17
C ARG A 634 -34.77 -38.17 -10.10
N ALA A 635 -33.68 -37.58 -10.60
CA ALA A 635 -32.76 -38.23 -11.52
C ALA A 635 -31.95 -39.35 -10.85
N LEU A 636 -31.65 -39.19 -9.55
CA LEU A 636 -30.97 -40.19 -8.75
C LEU A 636 -31.88 -41.39 -8.45
N ARG A 637 -31.32 -42.59 -8.55
CA ARG A 637 -31.96 -43.80 -8.03
C ARG A 637 -32.02 -43.76 -6.49
N PRO A 638 -32.87 -44.58 -5.84
CA PRO A 638 -32.86 -44.71 -4.38
C PRO A 638 -31.46 -45.04 -3.84
N GLY A 639 -31.00 -44.27 -2.86
CA GLY A 639 -29.64 -44.39 -2.29
C GLY A 639 -28.52 -43.84 -3.19
N GLY A 640 -28.85 -43.16 -4.29
CA GLY A 640 -27.91 -42.44 -5.12
C GLY A 640 -27.30 -41.23 -4.38
N ILE A 641 -26.12 -40.82 -4.85
CA ILE A 641 -25.29 -39.79 -4.20
C ILE A 641 -25.20 -38.55 -5.07
N PHE A 642 -25.33 -37.38 -4.47
CA PHE A 642 -25.00 -36.10 -5.08
C PHE A 642 -23.71 -35.56 -4.44
N HIS A 643 -22.67 -35.36 -5.24
CA HIS A 643 -21.38 -34.82 -4.79
C HIS A 643 -21.20 -33.41 -5.35
N LEU A 644 -21.06 -32.42 -4.47
CA LEU A 644 -20.83 -31.03 -4.81
C LEU A 644 -19.44 -30.59 -4.32
N ASN A 645 -18.68 -29.92 -5.18
CA ASN A 645 -17.54 -29.10 -4.80
C ASN A 645 -17.85 -27.65 -5.16
N GLU A 646 -18.19 -26.81 -4.18
CA GLU A 646 -18.95 -25.60 -4.49
C GLU A 646 -18.50 -24.35 -3.75
N TYR A 647 -18.65 -23.19 -4.41
CA TYR A 647 -18.61 -21.88 -3.78
C TYR A 647 -19.92 -21.63 -3.04
N VAL A 648 -19.84 -21.49 -1.73
CA VAL A 648 -20.97 -21.26 -0.80
C VAL A 648 -20.82 -19.96 -0.02
N GLY A 649 -19.90 -19.09 -0.46
CA GLY A 649 -19.64 -17.79 0.14
C GLY A 649 -20.73 -16.75 -0.18
N PRO A 650 -20.50 -15.47 0.18
CA PRO A 650 -21.47 -14.39 0.00
C PRO A 650 -21.98 -14.24 -1.43
N ASN A 651 -23.30 -14.04 -1.56
CA ASN A 651 -23.97 -13.83 -2.85
C ASN A 651 -23.31 -12.67 -3.62
N ARG A 652 -23.18 -12.81 -4.93
CA ARG A 652 -22.60 -11.83 -5.86
C ARG A 652 -21.21 -11.35 -5.41
N PHE A 653 -20.44 -12.23 -4.77
CA PHE A 653 -19.14 -11.91 -4.21
C PHE A 653 -19.15 -10.68 -3.28
N GLN A 654 -20.26 -10.45 -2.58
CA GLN A 654 -20.39 -9.35 -1.62
C GLN A 654 -19.72 -9.75 -0.29
N TRP A 655 -18.40 -9.98 -0.35
CA TRP A 655 -17.57 -10.43 0.75
C TRP A 655 -17.70 -9.54 1.98
N THR A 656 -17.51 -10.06 3.18
CA THR A 656 -17.58 -9.25 4.40
C THR A 656 -16.40 -8.27 4.52
N ASP A 657 -16.56 -7.23 5.34
CA ASP A 657 -15.48 -6.26 5.58
C ASP A 657 -14.24 -6.93 6.14
N THR A 658 -14.43 -7.88 7.06
CA THR A 658 -13.37 -8.72 7.61
C THR A 658 -12.60 -9.47 6.52
N GLN A 659 -13.29 -10.04 5.52
CA GLN A 659 -12.62 -10.74 4.40
C GLN A 659 -11.75 -9.78 3.58
N ILE A 660 -12.30 -8.62 3.21
CA ILE A 660 -11.59 -7.60 2.43
C ILE A 660 -10.38 -7.04 3.20
N ASP A 661 -10.52 -6.81 4.51
CA ASP A 661 -9.41 -6.29 5.32
C ASP A 661 -8.30 -7.33 5.48
N LEU A 662 -8.65 -8.60 5.77
CA LEU A 662 -7.68 -9.68 5.94
C LEU A 662 -6.96 -10.04 4.63
N VAL A 663 -7.67 -10.11 3.50
CA VAL A 663 -7.03 -10.41 2.20
C VAL A 663 -6.07 -9.29 1.80
N ASN A 664 -6.45 -8.02 2.02
CA ASN A 664 -5.57 -6.91 1.70
C ASN A 664 -4.37 -6.87 2.64
N GLU A 665 -4.54 -7.22 3.92
CA GLU A 665 -3.39 -7.42 4.82
C GLU A 665 -2.43 -8.50 4.30
N LEU A 666 -2.96 -9.62 3.80
CA LEU A 666 -2.13 -10.66 3.18
C LEU A 666 -1.39 -10.15 1.95
N LEU A 667 -2.08 -9.46 1.03
CA LEU A 667 -1.50 -8.88 -0.18
C LEU A 667 -0.43 -7.83 0.14
N ASP A 668 -0.67 -6.98 1.14
CA ASP A 668 0.28 -5.95 1.57
C ASP A 668 1.54 -6.55 2.21
N SER A 669 1.47 -7.76 2.75
CA SER A 669 2.65 -8.48 3.23
C SER A 669 3.52 -9.08 2.11
N LEU A 670 3.03 -9.08 0.86
CA LEU A 670 3.75 -9.70 -0.26
C LEU A 670 4.73 -8.73 -0.93
N PRO A 671 5.94 -9.18 -1.28
CA PRO A 671 6.82 -8.44 -2.16
C PRO A 671 6.16 -8.18 -3.54
N PRO A 672 6.49 -7.06 -4.23
CA PRO A 672 5.91 -6.72 -5.54
C PRO A 672 6.07 -7.83 -6.58
N ARG A 673 7.17 -8.60 -6.55
CA ARG A 673 7.38 -9.73 -7.47
C ARG A 673 6.30 -10.81 -7.32
N LEU A 674 5.77 -11.02 -6.12
CA LEU A 674 4.73 -12.02 -5.85
C LEU A 674 3.32 -11.52 -6.17
N ARG A 675 3.13 -10.21 -6.32
CA ARG A 675 1.84 -9.60 -6.69
C ARG A 675 1.70 -9.35 -8.19
N ARG A 676 2.70 -9.73 -9.00
CA ARG A 676 2.70 -9.46 -10.43
C ARG A 676 1.60 -10.26 -11.15
N THR A 677 0.80 -9.58 -11.95
CA THR A 677 -0.17 -10.17 -12.89
C THR A 677 0.34 -10.00 -14.33
N PRO A 678 -0.25 -10.67 -15.33
CA PRO A 678 0.05 -10.40 -16.74
C PRO A 678 -0.17 -8.92 -17.13
N SER A 679 -1.12 -8.26 -16.49
CA SER A 679 -1.50 -6.86 -16.71
C SER A 679 -0.75 -5.84 -15.84
N GLY A 680 0.15 -6.26 -14.95
CA GLY A 680 0.92 -5.36 -14.08
C GLY A 680 1.03 -5.85 -12.64
N GLN A 681 0.58 -5.04 -11.69
CA GLN A 681 0.53 -5.38 -10.27
C GLN A 681 -0.91 -5.70 -9.86
N LYS A 682 -1.10 -6.74 -9.04
CA LYS A 682 -2.41 -7.07 -8.48
C LYS A 682 -2.88 -5.90 -7.62
N PRO A 683 -4.05 -5.30 -7.93
CA PRO A 683 -4.59 -4.22 -7.11
C PRO A 683 -5.06 -4.76 -5.75
N PRO A 684 -5.26 -3.87 -4.76
CA PRO A 684 -5.99 -4.23 -3.56
C PRO A 684 -7.34 -4.86 -3.91
N GLN A 685 -7.74 -5.88 -3.16
CA GLN A 685 -9.05 -6.49 -3.30
C GLN A 685 -10.14 -5.50 -2.86
N ALA A 686 -11.16 -5.35 -3.70
CA ALA A 686 -12.36 -4.58 -3.43
C ALA A 686 -13.60 -5.40 -3.77
N ARG A 687 -14.78 -4.89 -3.37
CA ARG A 687 -16.07 -5.38 -3.87
C ARG A 687 -16.41 -4.63 -5.13
N ASP A 688 -16.97 -5.34 -6.09
CA ASP A 688 -17.64 -4.70 -7.22
C ASP A 688 -19.09 -4.38 -6.86
N THR A 689 -19.72 -3.46 -7.59
CA THR A 689 -21.15 -3.19 -7.42
C THR A 689 -21.96 -4.35 -7.96
N ILE A 690 -23.14 -4.58 -7.38
CA ILE A 690 -24.04 -5.64 -7.84
C ILE A 690 -24.45 -5.39 -9.29
N GLU A 691 -24.64 -4.13 -9.68
CA GLU A 691 -24.98 -3.75 -11.06
C GLU A 691 -23.86 -4.12 -12.04
N ASN A 692 -22.60 -3.87 -11.69
CA ASN A 692 -21.47 -4.20 -12.55
C ASN A 692 -21.26 -5.71 -12.61
N MET A 693 -21.39 -6.41 -11.48
CA MET A 693 -21.40 -7.88 -11.44
C MET A 693 -22.43 -8.45 -12.41
N ILE A 694 -23.69 -7.98 -12.33
CA ILE A 694 -24.77 -8.42 -13.21
C ILE A 694 -24.48 -8.10 -14.69
N ALA A 695 -23.88 -6.93 -14.96
CA ALA A 695 -23.54 -6.52 -16.32
C ALA A 695 -22.40 -7.36 -16.94
N VAL A 696 -21.46 -7.83 -16.12
CA VAL A 696 -20.35 -8.69 -16.54
C VAL A 696 -20.76 -10.16 -16.64
N ASP A 697 -21.30 -10.72 -15.56
CA ASP A 697 -21.89 -12.06 -15.53
C ASP A 697 -23.16 -12.07 -14.65
N PRO A 698 -24.35 -12.13 -15.26
CA PRO A 698 -25.61 -12.12 -14.53
C PRO A 698 -25.81 -13.37 -13.68
N THR A 699 -25.07 -14.46 -13.93
CA THR A 699 -25.21 -15.72 -13.20
C THR A 699 -24.19 -15.88 -12.08
N GLU A 700 -23.16 -15.03 -11.98
CA GLU A 700 -22.09 -15.24 -11.01
C GLU A 700 -22.57 -15.12 -9.54
N ALA A 701 -22.35 -16.18 -8.76
CA ALA A 701 -22.70 -16.33 -7.35
C ALA A 701 -24.10 -15.80 -6.95
N ILE A 702 -25.16 -16.04 -7.74
CA ILE A 702 -26.48 -15.42 -7.56
C ILE A 702 -27.00 -15.58 -6.12
N ARG A 703 -26.99 -16.83 -5.64
CA ARG A 703 -27.55 -17.28 -4.36
C ARG A 703 -26.63 -18.29 -3.68
N SER A 704 -25.32 -18.14 -3.85
CA SER A 704 -24.30 -19.07 -3.34
C SER A 704 -24.40 -19.34 -1.84
N ALA A 705 -24.72 -18.33 -1.04
CA ALA A 705 -24.84 -18.44 0.41
C ALA A 705 -26.03 -19.33 0.86
N GLU A 706 -27.00 -19.56 -0.02
CA GLU A 706 -28.20 -20.36 0.26
C GLU A 706 -28.03 -21.84 -0.14
N ILE A 707 -27.04 -22.19 -0.98
CA ILE A 707 -26.84 -23.53 -1.56
C ILE A 707 -26.93 -24.62 -0.50
N ARG A 708 -26.18 -24.48 0.60
CA ARG A 708 -26.10 -25.48 1.67
C ARG A 708 -27.42 -25.65 2.40
N GLU A 709 -28.15 -24.56 2.64
CA GLU A 709 -29.47 -24.61 3.29
C GLU A 709 -30.52 -25.26 2.39
N VAL A 710 -30.58 -24.84 1.13
CA VAL A 710 -31.56 -25.37 0.17
C VAL A 710 -31.27 -26.84 -0.11
N LEU A 711 -30.00 -27.24 -0.27
CA LEU A 711 -29.61 -28.64 -0.46
C LEU A 711 -30.14 -29.54 0.67
N ALA A 712 -30.02 -29.09 1.93
CA ALA A 712 -30.49 -29.84 3.10
C ALA A 712 -32.02 -30.03 3.16
N ARG A 713 -32.80 -29.25 2.41
CA ARG A 713 -34.26 -29.42 2.30
C ARG A 713 -34.63 -30.58 1.36
N HIS A 714 -33.75 -30.92 0.41
CA HIS A 714 -34.00 -31.96 -0.60
C HIS A 714 -33.23 -33.25 -0.32
N PHE A 715 -32.08 -33.18 0.35
CA PHE A 715 -31.17 -34.32 0.55
C PHE A 715 -30.75 -34.51 2.01
N GLU A 716 -30.30 -35.72 2.34
CA GLU A 716 -29.52 -35.98 3.56
C GLU A 716 -28.08 -35.57 3.29
N ILE A 717 -27.53 -34.58 3.99
CA ILE A 717 -26.10 -34.28 3.90
C ILE A 717 -25.34 -35.34 4.71
N VAL A 718 -24.64 -36.22 4.01
CA VAL A 718 -23.87 -37.35 4.59
C VAL A 718 -22.48 -36.89 5.03
N GLU A 719 -21.86 -36.00 4.27
CA GLU A 719 -20.55 -35.44 4.59
C GLU A 719 -20.49 -33.98 4.13
N GLU A 720 -19.93 -33.11 4.97
CA GLU A 720 -19.66 -31.69 4.69
C GLU A 720 -18.21 -31.41 5.10
N ARG A 721 -17.38 -30.96 4.15
CA ARG A 721 -15.95 -30.67 4.34
C ARG A 721 -15.65 -29.24 3.85
N PRO A 722 -15.83 -28.23 4.71
CA PRO A 722 -15.34 -26.90 4.41
C PRO A 722 -13.81 -26.93 4.28
N TYR A 723 -13.27 -26.28 3.25
CA TYR A 723 -11.82 -26.24 3.01
C TYR A 723 -11.25 -24.82 2.90
N GLY A 724 -12.01 -23.82 3.33
CA GLY A 724 -11.63 -22.41 3.29
C GLY A 724 -11.82 -21.82 1.90
N GLY A 725 -10.74 -21.22 1.37
CA GLY A 725 -10.80 -20.41 0.14
C GLY A 725 -11.36 -19.01 0.36
N THR A 726 -11.81 -18.70 1.57
CA THR A 726 -12.39 -17.43 2.01
C THR A 726 -11.44 -16.24 1.87
N LEU A 727 -10.14 -16.47 2.08
CA LEU A 727 -9.07 -15.50 1.85
C LEU A 727 -8.20 -15.92 0.67
N LEU A 728 -7.90 -17.21 0.53
CA LEU A 728 -6.96 -17.70 -0.50
C LEU A 728 -7.44 -17.45 -1.92
N HIS A 729 -8.74 -17.62 -2.20
CA HIS A 729 -9.31 -17.34 -3.51
C HIS A 729 -9.02 -15.89 -3.93
N LEU A 730 -9.29 -14.95 -3.02
CA LEU A 730 -9.13 -13.52 -3.25
C LEU A 730 -7.64 -13.13 -3.36
N ALA A 731 -6.82 -13.63 -2.42
CA ALA A 731 -5.42 -13.26 -2.35
C ALA A 731 -4.62 -13.83 -3.52
N LEU A 732 -4.82 -15.11 -3.86
CA LEU A 732 -3.98 -15.84 -4.81
C LEU A 732 -4.50 -15.78 -6.25
N GLY A 733 -5.73 -15.32 -6.47
CA GLY A 733 -6.26 -15.13 -7.83
C GLY A 733 -5.30 -14.29 -8.68
N ASN A 734 -4.94 -14.81 -9.86
CA ASN A 734 -4.02 -14.22 -10.85
C ASN A 734 -2.53 -14.18 -10.45
N ILE A 735 -2.17 -14.61 -9.24
CA ILE A 735 -0.79 -14.50 -8.72
C ILE A 735 -0.25 -15.80 -8.10
N ALA A 736 -1.05 -16.87 -8.02
CA ALA A 736 -0.67 -18.12 -7.38
C ALA A 736 0.62 -18.72 -7.98
N GLN A 737 0.80 -18.60 -9.28
CA GLN A 737 1.98 -19.04 -10.03
C GLN A 737 3.29 -18.35 -9.62
N ASN A 738 3.21 -17.18 -8.97
CA ASN A 738 4.39 -16.46 -8.53
C ASN A 738 5.06 -17.14 -7.32
N PHE A 739 4.32 -17.98 -6.59
CA PHE A 739 4.81 -18.69 -5.42
C PHE A 739 5.51 -19.98 -5.87
N ARG A 740 6.83 -20.05 -5.76
CA ARG A 740 7.58 -21.22 -6.22
C ARG A 740 7.78 -22.24 -5.10
N GLU A 741 7.49 -23.51 -5.37
CA GLU A 741 7.69 -24.60 -4.40
C GLU A 741 9.16 -24.79 -3.99
N ASP A 742 10.10 -24.43 -4.87
CA ASP A 742 11.54 -24.53 -4.61
C ASP A 742 12.12 -23.30 -3.88
N SER A 743 11.31 -22.27 -3.62
CA SER A 743 11.68 -21.07 -2.87
C SER A 743 11.17 -21.17 -1.42
N PRO A 744 12.05 -21.37 -0.42
CA PRO A 744 11.64 -21.39 0.98
C PRO A 744 10.96 -20.09 1.44
N GLU A 745 11.34 -18.97 0.85
CA GLU A 745 10.77 -17.64 1.11
C GLU A 745 9.33 -17.55 0.58
N ASP A 746 9.09 -17.89 -0.69
CA ASP A 746 7.74 -17.85 -1.29
C ASP A 746 6.79 -18.77 -0.51
N MET A 747 7.27 -19.97 -0.19
CA MET A 747 6.52 -20.93 0.59
C MET A 747 6.27 -20.47 2.03
N ALA A 748 7.11 -19.57 2.59
CA ALA A 748 6.83 -18.94 3.88
C ALA A 748 5.68 -17.93 3.78
N HIS A 749 5.60 -17.14 2.70
CA HIS A 749 4.43 -16.27 2.46
C HIS A 749 3.15 -17.11 2.31
N LEU A 750 3.19 -18.17 1.51
CA LEU A 750 2.01 -19.00 1.28
C LEU A 750 1.54 -19.75 2.54
N ARG A 751 2.47 -20.28 3.34
CA ARG A 751 2.12 -20.89 4.65
C ARG A 751 1.43 -19.90 5.59
N ARG A 752 1.86 -18.63 5.61
CA ARG A 752 1.18 -17.59 6.41
C ARG A 752 -0.26 -17.38 5.97
N PHE A 753 -0.54 -17.47 4.68
CA PHE A 753 -1.90 -17.32 4.17
C PHE A 753 -2.78 -18.48 4.70
N PHE A 754 -2.25 -19.70 4.69
CA PHE A 754 -2.92 -20.88 5.24
C PHE A 754 -3.20 -20.74 6.74
N GLU A 755 -2.17 -20.40 7.52
CA GLU A 755 -2.27 -20.25 8.97
C GLU A 755 -3.26 -19.14 9.37
N LEU A 756 -3.28 -18.02 8.63
CA LEU A 756 -4.24 -16.95 8.90
C LEU A 756 -5.67 -17.40 8.63
N GLU A 757 -5.93 -18.01 7.47
CA GLU A 757 -7.27 -18.48 7.11
C GLU A 757 -7.77 -19.54 8.11
N ASP A 758 -6.95 -20.54 8.44
CA ASP A 758 -7.28 -21.60 9.39
C ASP A 758 -7.62 -21.05 10.78
N ARG A 759 -6.82 -20.10 11.27
CA ARG A 759 -7.06 -19.45 12.56
C ARG A 759 -8.35 -18.63 12.56
N MET A 760 -8.56 -17.79 11.54
CA MET A 760 -9.75 -16.93 11.46
C MET A 760 -11.03 -17.75 11.33
N MET A 761 -10.99 -18.89 10.63
CA MET A 761 -12.09 -19.86 10.59
C MET A 761 -12.30 -20.53 11.95
N ALA A 762 -11.24 -20.99 12.62
CA ALA A 762 -11.34 -21.63 13.94
C ALA A 762 -11.90 -20.69 15.03
N GLU A 763 -11.61 -19.40 14.93
CA GLU A 763 -12.14 -18.35 15.81
C GLU A 763 -13.57 -17.90 15.44
N GLY A 764 -14.13 -18.39 14.32
CA GLY A 764 -15.46 -18.01 13.83
C GLY A 764 -15.54 -16.57 13.31
N ARG A 765 -14.40 -15.95 12.99
CA ARG A 765 -14.33 -14.58 12.46
C ARG A 765 -14.64 -14.52 10.96
N ILE A 766 -14.36 -15.62 10.25
CA ILE A 766 -14.76 -15.85 8.87
C ILE A 766 -15.27 -17.30 8.72
N GLY A 767 -16.11 -17.54 7.72
CA GLY A 767 -16.57 -18.89 7.36
C GLY A 767 -15.67 -19.57 6.33
N SER A 768 -16.17 -20.66 5.75
CA SER A 768 -15.58 -21.31 4.58
C SER A 768 -16.40 -20.96 3.35
N ASP A 769 -15.81 -20.22 2.42
CA ASP A 769 -16.50 -19.85 1.17
C ASP A 769 -16.55 -20.99 0.16
N PHE A 770 -15.76 -22.05 0.38
CA PHE A 770 -15.78 -23.26 -0.45
C PHE A 770 -15.95 -24.52 0.40
N THR A 771 -16.66 -25.51 -0.13
CA THR A 771 -16.94 -26.75 0.60
C THR A 771 -17.14 -27.94 -0.33
N ILE A 772 -16.83 -29.14 0.17
CA ILE A 772 -17.30 -30.40 -0.42
C ILE A 772 -18.54 -30.86 0.35
N LEU A 773 -19.62 -31.15 -0.38
CA LEU A 773 -20.85 -31.72 0.15
C LEU A 773 -21.12 -33.06 -0.53
N VAL A 774 -21.36 -34.10 0.26
CA VAL A 774 -21.85 -35.40 -0.21
C VAL A 774 -23.24 -35.60 0.38
N ALA A 775 -24.24 -35.68 -0.49
CA ALA A 775 -25.63 -35.77 -0.11
C ALA A 775 -26.29 -37.03 -0.68
N ARG A 776 -27.28 -37.57 0.02
CA ARG A 776 -28.04 -38.76 -0.37
C ARG A 776 -29.49 -38.39 -0.61
N ALA A 777 -30.08 -38.92 -1.69
CA ALA A 777 -31.51 -38.76 -1.92
C ALA A 777 -32.31 -39.55 -0.86
N HIS A 778 -33.25 -38.87 -0.20
CA HIS A 778 -34.23 -39.48 0.73
C HIS A 778 -35.29 -40.29 0.00
#